data_AF-A0A3M6UAC4-F1
#
_entry.id   AF-A0A3M6UAC4-F1
#
_cell.length_a   1.000
_cell.length_b   1.000
_cell.length_c   1.000
_cell.angle_alpha   90.00
_cell.angle_beta   90.00
_cell.angle_gamma   90.00
#
_symmetry.space_group_name_H-M   'P 1'
#
loop_
_entity.id
_entity.type
_entity.pdbx_description
1 polymer ?
#
loop_
_entity_poly.entity_id
_entity_poly.type
_entity_poly.pdbx_seq_one_letter_code
_entity_poly.pdbx_strand_id
1 'polypeptide(L)'
;MNLKIICLVVTMTCAVLGKEDEVTLLFVGDISFAGPIKYYVDHKYHTYNDTFNDVASFIREADISVGNLESPFANQHVLTHILRGSKSILLYAIPKAASALRFAGFDAVTIANNHLNDLGGVGANFTTEVLEKTGIKYFGISFGKYDSSQEPFIIKRGRITIAFLGYCKVVTSEKNCSEMRKLFNSGPAIYEDDIATRDIRRLKKAKVDIIVIFMHYGEELTLEPVSSQKHINKHLMSLGVDMIIGTHPHVLQDHCLQDNKLISYSLGNFLFHTNRPPSAVNPNVYGIFGRKSNKELIERYEHFALGNCNALKLSRMLKVTVSRYLPSLNILDEVTLLFVGDISFSEPIKYYVDHKYHTYNDTFNDVAPFIREADISVGNLESPFANQHVLNHLYRGRKTVLLYAIPKAASALRFAGFDAVTIANNHLNDVGGVGANFTTEVLEKTGIKYFGISFGKYDSSQEPLIIKRDRITMAFLGYCVTRSAKKNCSEIRKLFNSGPAIYEDDIATRDIRRLKKAKVGIIVAFMHYGRELALEPFPSQKRINKHLMSLGVDMIIGTHPHVLQDHCLHDNKLIAYSLGNFLFHTNQPPSAVDPNVYGRFGEKPNKKLIQEYEQLALGNCDALKLSRMLKVTVSRKGVVGAKYLPLKVAFDEENKRLHPEPTKNAKWITHVSLIFVGDIYFAGPVKYYVERKRYTYNDSFKEVAPYIRDANMSVCNLESPFVNEDV
;
A
#
# COMPACT_ATOMS: atom_id res chain seq x y z
N MET A 1 3.17 2.96 -52.78
CA MET A 1 1.95 2.34 -52.22
C MET A 1 2.23 2.02 -50.76
N ASN A 2 2.05 2.99 -49.87
CA ASN A 2 0.79 3.37 -49.20
C ASN A 2 0.45 2.38 -48.06
N LEU A 3 0.78 2.69 -46.81
CA LEU A 3 0.08 3.57 -45.84
C LEU A 3 -1.01 2.81 -45.04
N LYS A 4 -0.82 2.62 -43.72
CA LYS A 4 -1.42 3.49 -42.68
C LYS A 4 -1.19 2.93 -41.28
N ILE A 5 -0.37 3.64 -40.51
CA ILE A 5 -0.50 3.74 -39.06
C ILE A 5 -1.71 4.64 -38.80
N ILE A 6 -2.69 4.17 -38.03
CA ILE A 6 -3.73 5.04 -37.48
C ILE A 6 -3.34 5.36 -36.04
N CYS A 7 -2.70 6.51 -35.89
CA CYS A 7 -2.64 7.24 -34.63
C CYS A 7 -3.78 8.26 -34.70
N LEU A 8 -4.81 8.09 -33.87
CA LEU A 8 -5.87 9.09 -33.74
C LEU A 8 -5.55 9.97 -32.53
N VAL A 9 -4.87 11.08 -32.79
CA VAL A 9 -4.86 12.25 -31.92
C VAL A 9 -6.14 13.02 -32.21
N VAL A 10 -7.05 13.06 -31.25
CA VAL A 10 -8.09 14.09 -31.21
C VAL A 10 -7.77 15.02 -30.05
N THR A 11 -7.10 16.12 -30.37
CA THR A 11 -7.12 17.32 -29.54
C THR A 11 -8.24 18.23 -30.04
N MET A 12 -9.33 18.30 -29.29
CA MET A 12 -10.10 19.53 -29.15
C MET A 12 -9.96 20.01 -27.70
N THR A 13 -9.12 21.02 -27.52
CA THR A 13 -9.03 21.86 -26.33
C THR A 13 -9.80 23.15 -26.55
N CYS A 14 -10.62 23.54 -25.56
CA CYS A 14 -10.77 24.91 -24.98
C CYS A 14 -11.98 24.92 -24.03
N ALA A 15 -11.97 25.44 -22.78
CA ALA A 15 -10.97 26.18 -21.99
C ALA A 15 -11.35 26.07 -20.46
N VAL A 16 -10.44 25.71 -19.52
CA VAL A 16 -9.57 26.55 -18.62
C VAL A 16 -10.33 26.97 -17.31
N LEU A 17 -10.00 26.66 -16.03
CA LEU A 17 -8.79 26.28 -15.23
C LEU A 17 -9.20 25.47 -13.98
N GLY A 18 -8.39 24.61 -13.34
CA GLY A 18 -6.94 24.70 -13.19
C GLY A 18 -6.17 23.39 -13.34
N LYS A 19 -4.88 23.55 -13.62
CA LYS A 19 -3.88 22.50 -13.81
C LYS A 19 -3.53 21.86 -12.45
N GLU A 20 -3.57 20.53 -12.38
CA GLU A 20 -2.62 19.79 -11.55
C GLU A 20 -1.24 20.04 -12.17
N ASP A 21 -0.32 20.63 -11.39
CA ASP A 21 1.09 20.60 -11.79
C ASP A 21 1.64 19.26 -11.33
N GLU A 22 1.94 18.39 -12.30
CA GLU A 22 2.60 17.11 -12.10
C GLU A 22 4.03 17.23 -12.63
N VAL A 23 4.98 16.66 -11.88
CA VAL A 23 6.39 16.61 -12.24
C VAL A 23 6.90 15.21 -11.96
N THR A 24 7.50 14.58 -12.96
CA THR A 24 8.17 13.28 -12.84
C THR A 24 9.66 13.46 -12.58
N LEU A 25 10.13 12.89 -11.48
CA LEU A 25 11.53 12.84 -11.09
C LEU A 25 12.07 11.43 -11.36
N LEU A 26 13.25 11.30 -11.93
CA LEU A 26 13.94 10.03 -12.08
C LEU A 26 15.28 10.08 -11.35
N PHE A 27 15.48 9.13 -10.43
CA PHE A 27 16.72 8.98 -9.71
C PHE A 27 17.45 7.72 -10.12
N VAL A 28 18.76 7.83 -10.28
CA VAL A 28 19.67 6.71 -10.49
C VAL A 28 20.78 6.72 -9.46
N GLY A 29 21.41 5.56 -9.26
CA GLY A 29 22.51 5.40 -8.33
C GLY A 29 23.87 5.89 -8.88
N ASP A 30 24.93 5.18 -8.52
CA ASP A 30 26.31 5.62 -8.74
C ASP A 30 26.72 5.57 -10.22
N ILE A 31 27.27 6.68 -10.71
CA ILE A 31 27.78 6.89 -12.06
C ILE A 31 29.27 7.21 -11.96
N SER A 32 30.09 6.39 -12.59
CA SER A 32 31.54 6.57 -12.71
C SER A 32 31.97 6.20 -14.12
N PHE A 33 32.64 7.15 -14.79
CA PHE A 33 33.28 6.89 -16.08
C PHE A 33 34.75 6.47 -15.92
N ALA A 34 35.18 6.20 -14.69
CA ALA A 34 36.52 5.71 -14.38
C ALA A 34 36.69 4.25 -14.82
N GLY A 35 37.92 3.75 -14.75
CA GLY A 35 38.25 2.36 -15.08
C GLY A 35 38.21 2.07 -16.60
N PRO A 36 37.77 0.86 -17.01
CA PRO A 36 37.98 0.36 -18.37
C PRO A 36 37.12 1.07 -19.43
N ILE A 37 36.10 1.83 -19.04
CA ILE A 37 35.23 2.58 -19.98
C ILE A 37 36.08 3.49 -20.87
N LYS A 38 37.05 4.22 -20.29
CA LYS A 38 37.97 5.05 -21.07
C LYS A 38 38.78 4.23 -22.07
N TYR A 39 39.29 3.06 -21.66
CA TYR A 39 40.07 2.19 -22.54
C TYR A 39 39.26 1.77 -23.77
N TYR A 40 38.02 1.31 -23.58
CA TYR A 40 37.17 0.87 -24.68
C TYR A 40 36.82 2.01 -25.64
N VAL A 41 36.59 3.22 -25.10
CA VAL A 41 36.34 4.41 -25.90
C VAL A 41 37.58 4.85 -26.68
N ASP A 42 38.76 4.87 -26.06
CA ASP A 42 40.02 5.22 -26.73
C ASP A 42 40.35 4.27 -27.89
N HIS A 43 39.98 2.98 -27.75
CA HIS A 43 40.20 1.94 -28.77
C HIS A 43 39.02 1.79 -29.75
N LYS A 44 38.03 2.70 -29.69
CA LYS A 44 36.88 2.76 -30.61
C LYS A 44 35.97 1.52 -30.60
N TYR A 45 35.92 0.77 -29.49
CA TYR A 45 34.93 -0.30 -29.33
C TYR A 45 33.51 0.25 -29.18
N HIS A 46 33.37 1.40 -28.50
CA HIS A 46 32.14 2.18 -28.39
C HIS A 46 32.48 3.64 -28.06
N THR A 47 31.48 4.51 -28.08
CA THR A 47 31.59 5.91 -27.61
C THR A 47 31.05 6.02 -26.18
N TYR A 48 31.38 7.12 -25.47
CA TYR A 48 30.79 7.36 -24.14
C TYR A 48 29.25 7.41 -24.15
N ASN A 49 28.65 7.87 -25.25
CA ASN A 49 27.19 7.93 -25.38
C ASN A 49 26.57 6.53 -25.43
N ASP A 50 27.26 5.58 -26.07
CA ASP A 50 26.75 4.22 -26.24
C ASP A 50 26.52 3.50 -24.90
N THR A 51 27.21 3.93 -23.85
CA THR A 51 27.04 3.45 -22.49
C THR A 51 25.61 3.64 -21.93
N PHE A 52 24.81 4.53 -22.51
CA PHE A 52 23.43 4.78 -22.08
C PHE A 52 22.36 4.45 -23.14
N ASN A 53 22.72 3.90 -24.31
CA ASN A 53 21.77 3.73 -25.43
C ASN A 53 20.48 3.01 -25.02
N ASP A 54 20.60 1.95 -24.21
CA ASP A 54 19.46 1.10 -23.82
C ASP A 54 18.54 1.77 -22.77
N VAL A 55 19.01 2.80 -22.08
CA VAL A 55 18.29 3.46 -20.98
C VAL A 55 17.95 4.93 -21.23
N ALA A 56 18.54 5.54 -22.26
CA ALA A 56 18.40 6.97 -22.52
C ALA A 56 16.96 7.38 -22.83
N SER A 57 16.14 6.53 -23.46
CA SER A 57 14.72 6.83 -23.68
C SER A 57 13.97 6.99 -22.35
N PHE A 58 14.20 6.09 -21.40
CA PHE A 58 13.56 6.12 -20.08
C PHE A 58 14.00 7.33 -19.25
N ILE A 59 15.28 7.73 -19.37
CA ILE A 59 15.81 8.92 -18.68
C ILE A 59 15.16 10.19 -19.24
N ARG A 60 15.04 10.31 -20.56
CA ARG A 60 14.44 11.49 -21.23
C ARG A 60 12.93 11.62 -21.06
N GLU A 61 12.24 10.56 -20.64
CA GLU A 61 10.80 10.61 -20.34
C GLU A 61 10.48 11.35 -19.04
N ALA A 62 11.46 11.54 -18.15
CA ALA A 62 11.26 12.26 -16.90
C ALA A 62 11.39 13.78 -17.10
N ASP A 63 10.62 14.56 -16.33
CA ASP A 63 10.72 16.03 -16.34
C ASP A 63 12.02 16.56 -15.72
N ILE A 64 12.56 15.78 -14.77
CA ILE A 64 13.86 15.98 -14.12
C ILE A 64 14.50 14.61 -13.86
N SER A 65 15.72 14.39 -14.32
CA SER A 65 16.51 13.19 -14.03
C SER A 65 17.83 13.52 -13.33
N VAL A 66 18.17 12.76 -12.28
CA VAL A 66 19.30 13.02 -11.38
C VAL A 66 20.03 11.73 -11.00
N GLY A 67 21.37 11.77 -10.97
CA GLY A 67 22.22 10.67 -10.50
C GLY A 67 23.37 11.13 -9.60
N ASN A 68 24.14 10.19 -9.03
CA ASN A 68 25.38 10.49 -8.31
C ASN A 68 26.59 10.32 -9.24
N LEU A 69 27.32 11.39 -9.54
CA LEU A 69 28.56 11.32 -10.32
C LEU A 69 29.75 11.19 -9.36
N GLU A 70 30.30 9.99 -9.30
CA GLU A 70 31.32 9.58 -8.32
C GLU A 70 32.74 9.60 -8.90
N SER A 71 32.90 9.91 -10.18
CA SER A 71 34.22 10.18 -10.78
C SER A 71 34.40 11.67 -11.05
N PRO A 72 35.31 12.38 -10.36
CA PRO A 72 35.67 13.75 -10.73
C PRO A 72 36.31 13.81 -12.12
N PHE A 73 36.21 14.95 -12.79
CA PHE A 73 36.86 15.14 -14.09
C PHE A 73 38.31 15.62 -13.92
N ALA A 74 39.17 15.24 -14.87
CA ALA A 74 40.58 15.63 -14.87
C ALA A 74 41.09 15.93 -16.28
N ASN A 75 41.80 17.04 -16.43
CA ASN A 75 42.70 17.28 -17.56
C ASN A 75 44.16 17.02 -17.13
N GLN A 76 45.11 17.21 -18.05
CA GLN A 76 46.53 16.95 -17.77
C GLN A 76 47.09 17.77 -16.59
N HIS A 77 46.60 19.00 -16.38
CA HIS A 77 47.02 19.84 -15.27
C HIS A 77 46.41 19.37 -13.93
N VAL A 78 45.14 18.99 -13.91
CA VAL A 78 44.50 18.46 -12.69
C VAL A 78 45.18 17.16 -12.25
N LEU A 79 45.61 16.32 -13.19
CA LEU A 79 46.31 15.06 -12.89
C LEU A 79 47.65 15.27 -12.16
N THR A 80 48.26 16.46 -12.19
CA THR A 80 49.47 16.73 -11.38
C THR A 80 49.17 16.86 -9.88
N HIS A 81 47.89 16.93 -9.50
CA HIS A 81 47.42 17.10 -8.13
C HIS A 81 46.82 15.81 -7.53
N ILE A 82 47.05 14.66 -8.17
CA ILE A 82 46.63 13.35 -7.64
C ILE A 82 47.22 13.12 -6.25
N LEU A 83 46.37 12.76 -5.29
CA LEU A 83 46.77 12.47 -3.91
C LEU A 83 47.31 11.04 -3.77
N ARG A 84 48.47 10.77 -4.39
CA ARG A 84 49.12 9.46 -4.37
C ARG A 84 49.35 8.99 -2.92
N GLY A 85 48.91 7.77 -2.61
CA GLY A 85 49.06 7.15 -1.29
C GLY A 85 48.09 7.65 -0.21
N SER A 86 47.15 8.55 -0.53
CA SER A 86 46.12 8.99 0.43
C SER A 86 44.89 8.11 0.50
N LYS A 87 44.65 7.28 -0.54
CA LYS A 87 43.58 6.30 -0.66
C LYS A 87 44.02 5.08 -1.46
N SER A 88 43.39 3.92 -1.26
CA SER A 88 43.62 2.71 -2.05
C SER A 88 42.97 2.76 -3.43
N ILE A 89 41.88 3.53 -3.58
CA ILE A 89 41.15 3.70 -4.84
C ILE A 89 41.07 5.19 -5.17
N LEU A 90 41.43 5.53 -6.40
CA LEU A 90 41.31 6.88 -6.97
C LEU A 90 40.47 6.82 -8.24
N LEU A 91 39.41 7.60 -8.30
CA LEU A 91 38.52 7.69 -9.46
C LEU A 91 38.71 9.02 -10.18
N TYR A 92 38.74 8.97 -11.51
CA TYR A 92 38.64 10.15 -12.35
C TYR A 92 38.19 9.80 -13.77
N ALA A 93 37.63 10.78 -14.45
CA ALA A 93 37.20 10.68 -15.83
C ALA A 93 37.76 11.84 -16.67
N ILE A 94 37.85 11.67 -17.99
CA ILE A 94 38.19 12.79 -18.88
C ILE A 94 36.93 13.64 -19.15
N PRO A 95 37.08 14.97 -19.37
CA PRO A 95 35.94 15.88 -19.57
C PRO A 95 34.96 15.46 -20.67
N LYS A 96 35.46 14.77 -21.72
CA LYS A 96 34.62 14.30 -22.83
C LYS A 96 33.51 13.35 -22.37
N ALA A 97 33.72 12.58 -21.30
CA ALA A 97 32.73 11.65 -20.78
C ALA A 97 31.46 12.35 -20.28
N ALA A 98 31.55 13.61 -19.85
CA ALA A 98 30.38 14.40 -19.42
C ALA A 98 29.32 14.55 -20.52
N SER A 99 29.70 14.47 -21.80
CA SER A 99 28.74 14.53 -22.91
C SER A 99 27.74 13.36 -22.93
N ALA A 100 28.12 12.22 -22.35
CA ALA A 100 27.23 11.06 -22.25
C ALA A 100 26.09 11.28 -21.26
N LEU A 101 26.31 12.07 -20.20
CA LEU A 101 25.25 12.45 -19.27
C LEU A 101 24.15 13.24 -20.01
N ARG A 102 24.57 14.19 -20.86
CA ARG A 102 23.66 14.98 -21.68
C ARG A 102 22.94 14.14 -22.74
N PHE A 103 23.64 13.20 -23.37
CA PHE A 103 23.03 12.28 -24.34
C PHE A 103 21.97 11.37 -23.70
N ALA A 104 22.27 10.87 -22.49
CA ALA A 104 21.34 10.03 -21.72
C ALA A 104 20.09 10.81 -21.33
N GLY A 105 20.21 12.12 -21.10
CA GLY A 105 19.09 13.01 -20.74
C GLY A 105 19.13 13.49 -19.29
N PHE A 106 20.25 13.37 -18.59
CA PHE A 106 20.40 13.85 -17.21
C PHE A 106 20.26 15.38 -17.12
N ASP A 107 19.43 15.86 -16.20
CA ASP A 107 19.30 17.29 -15.90
C ASP A 107 20.34 17.75 -14.88
N ALA A 108 20.61 16.91 -13.88
CA ALA A 108 21.54 17.20 -12.82
C ALA A 108 22.30 15.97 -12.30
N VAL A 109 23.43 16.20 -11.64
CA VAL A 109 24.13 15.18 -10.85
C VAL A 109 24.49 15.71 -9.47
N THR A 110 24.40 14.87 -8.44
CA THR A 110 25.11 15.15 -7.20
C THR A 110 26.58 14.75 -7.34
N ILE A 111 27.46 15.52 -6.71
CA ILE A 111 28.88 15.20 -6.57
C ILE A 111 29.29 15.09 -5.08
N ALA A 112 28.31 14.98 -4.17
CA ALA A 112 28.55 14.85 -2.73
C ALA A 112 28.97 13.43 -2.33
N ASN A 113 30.11 12.97 -2.82
CA ASN A 113 30.62 11.64 -2.54
C ASN A 113 32.08 11.68 -2.06
N ASN A 114 32.56 10.54 -1.59
CA ASN A 114 33.93 10.35 -1.09
C ASN A 114 35.00 10.61 -2.15
N HIS A 115 34.69 10.46 -3.43
CA HIS A 115 35.66 10.55 -4.52
C HIS A 115 35.86 11.95 -5.10
N LEU A 116 35.00 12.94 -4.79
CA LEU A 116 35.12 14.29 -5.33
C LEU A 116 36.49 14.96 -5.06
N ASN A 117 37.15 14.61 -3.94
CA ASN A 117 38.48 15.13 -3.60
C ASN A 117 39.66 14.20 -3.94
N ASP A 118 39.47 13.15 -4.75
CA ASP A 118 40.57 12.25 -5.15
C ASP A 118 41.72 12.99 -5.87
N LEU A 119 41.39 14.11 -6.50
CA LEU A 119 42.31 15.02 -7.20
C LEU A 119 42.46 16.36 -6.45
N GLY A 120 42.20 16.36 -5.15
CA GLY A 120 42.18 17.54 -4.29
C GLY A 120 41.05 18.52 -4.62
N GLY A 121 41.12 19.73 -4.03
CA GLY A 121 40.16 20.80 -4.31
C GLY A 121 40.23 21.32 -5.76
N VAL A 122 41.38 21.19 -6.42
CA VAL A 122 41.55 21.56 -7.83
C VAL A 122 40.67 20.68 -8.73
N GLY A 123 40.65 19.36 -8.48
CA GLY A 123 39.76 18.45 -9.22
C GLY A 123 38.28 18.67 -8.93
N ALA A 124 37.93 19.00 -7.68
CA ALA A 124 36.56 19.35 -7.32
C ALA A 124 36.06 20.58 -8.12
N ASN A 125 36.87 21.64 -8.18
CA ASN A 125 36.54 22.85 -8.95
C ASN A 125 36.50 22.58 -10.46
N PHE A 126 37.47 21.82 -10.97
CA PHE A 126 37.49 21.51 -12.40
C PHE A 126 36.29 20.65 -12.81
N THR A 127 35.82 19.77 -11.93
CA THR A 127 34.60 18.98 -12.15
C THR A 127 33.38 19.87 -12.31
N THR A 128 33.23 20.90 -11.47
CA THR A 128 32.11 21.85 -11.61
C THR A 128 32.19 22.62 -12.92
N GLU A 129 33.38 23.08 -13.33
CA GLU A 129 33.56 23.77 -14.63
C GLU A 129 33.18 22.88 -15.83
N VAL A 130 33.54 21.59 -15.79
CA VAL A 130 33.19 20.65 -16.85
C VAL A 130 31.67 20.48 -16.93
N LEU A 131 31.00 20.28 -15.78
CA LEU A 131 29.55 20.11 -15.71
C LEU A 131 28.82 21.35 -16.25
N GLU A 132 29.24 22.56 -15.84
CA GLU A 132 28.73 23.83 -16.36
C GLU A 132 28.87 23.93 -17.87
N LYS A 133 30.06 23.64 -18.42
CA LYS A 133 30.31 23.68 -19.87
C LYS A 133 29.45 22.69 -20.64
N THR A 134 29.17 21.51 -20.08
CA THR A 134 28.24 20.54 -20.69
C THR A 134 26.77 20.90 -20.55
N GLY A 135 26.43 21.82 -19.65
CA GLY A 135 25.05 22.21 -19.34
C GLY A 135 24.33 21.29 -18.34
N ILE A 136 25.07 20.41 -17.67
CA ILE A 136 24.53 19.53 -16.61
C ILE A 136 24.57 20.31 -15.30
N LYS A 137 23.44 20.37 -14.60
CA LYS A 137 23.38 21.01 -13.28
C LYS A 137 24.05 20.13 -12.23
N TYR A 138 24.54 20.72 -11.16
CA TYR A 138 25.17 19.96 -10.09
C TYR A 138 24.86 20.56 -8.71
N PHE A 139 25.02 19.73 -7.69
CA PHE A 139 24.87 20.10 -6.29
C PHE A 139 25.68 19.14 -5.40
N GLY A 140 25.77 19.44 -4.09
CA GLY A 140 26.53 18.58 -3.17
C GLY A 140 28.01 18.94 -3.00
N ILE A 141 28.40 20.17 -3.33
CA ILE A 141 29.75 20.72 -3.14
C ILE A 141 29.69 21.95 -2.23
N SER A 142 30.68 22.13 -1.36
CA SER A 142 30.85 23.34 -0.55
C SER A 142 32.24 23.95 -0.73
N PHE A 143 32.33 25.26 -0.52
CA PHE A 143 33.56 26.05 -0.65
C PHE A 143 33.95 26.71 0.67
N GLY A 144 35.24 26.99 0.85
CA GLY A 144 35.81 27.54 2.06
C GLY A 144 35.95 26.50 3.18
N LYS A 145 35.55 26.89 4.40
CA LYS A 145 35.64 26.04 5.60
C LYS A 145 34.89 24.72 5.40
N TYR A 146 35.33 23.66 6.09
CA TYR A 146 34.79 22.31 5.91
C TYR A 146 33.30 22.21 6.27
N ASP A 147 32.84 23.03 7.20
CA ASP A 147 31.48 23.12 7.72
C ASP A 147 30.61 24.15 6.98
N SER A 148 31.12 24.74 5.88
CA SER A 148 30.36 25.68 5.05
C SER A 148 29.11 25.02 4.45
N SER A 149 28.02 25.77 4.42
CA SER A 149 26.80 25.41 3.68
C SER A 149 27.09 25.21 2.21
N GLN A 150 26.44 24.21 1.60
CA GLN A 150 26.44 24.06 0.14
C GLN A 150 25.42 25.02 -0.50
N GLU A 151 25.54 25.29 -1.80
CA GLU A 151 24.45 25.93 -2.54
C GLU A 151 23.50 24.85 -3.11
N PRO A 152 22.18 24.93 -2.85
CA PRO A 152 21.22 23.96 -3.36
C PRO A 152 21.02 24.12 -4.87
N PHE A 153 20.78 23.01 -5.56
CA PHE A 153 20.21 23.09 -6.90
C PHE A 153 18.69 23.23 -6.77
N ILE A 154 18.14 24.38 -7.15
CA ILE A 154 16.69 24.64 -7.11
C ILE A 154 16.17 24.77 -8.52
N ILE A 155 15.12 24.01 -8.82
CA ILE A 155 14.44 24.04 -10.12
C ILE A 155 12.94 24.20 -9.93
N LYS A 156 12.33 24.93 -10.85
CA LYS A 156 10.87 25.10 -10.90
C LYS A 156 10.33 24.42 -12.16
N ARG A 157 9.38 23.51 -11.97
CA ARG A 157 8.61 22.85 -13.05
C ARG A 157 7.13 23.09 -12.76
N GLY A 158 6.44 23.76 -13.67
CA GLY A 158 5.11 24.30 -13.38
C GLY A 158 5.15 25.26 -12.17
N ARG A 159 4.30 25.04 -11.18
CA ARG A 159 4.34 25.75 -9.89
C ARG A 159 5.09 24.98 -8.81
N ILE A 160 5.68 23.83 -9.09
CA ILE A 160 6.45 23.07 -8.10
C ILE A 160 7.90 23.56 -8.10
N THR A 161 8.37 24.00 -6.94
CA THR A 161 9.77 24.33 -6.68
C THR A 161 10.42 23.19 -5.93
N ILE A 162 11.46 22.62 -6.51
CA ILE A 162 12.16 21.44 -6.01
C ILE A 162 13.61 21.84 -5.73
N ALA A 163 14.08 21.59 -4.51
CA ALA A 163 15.47 21.80 -4.14
C ALA A 163 16.17 20.47 -3.88
N PHE A 164 17.38 20.38 -4.40
CA PHE A 164 18.29 19.26 -4.23
C PHE A 164 19.49 19.68 -3.39
N LEU A 165 19.79 18.88 -2.37
CA LEU A 165 21.03 18.95 -1.60
C LEU A 165 21.70 17.57 -1.65
N GLY A 166 23.02 17.54 -1.57
CA GLY A 166 23.80 16.31 -1.52
C GLY A 166 24.68 16.33 -0.29
N TYR A 167 24.86 15.19 0.39
CA TYR A 167 25.85 15.08 1.46
C TYR A 167 26.62 13.78 1.41
N CYS A 168 27.89 13.84 1.82
CA CYS A 168 28.68 12.67 2.10
C CYS A 168 28.82 12.41 3.61
N LYS A 169 28.59 11.14 4.01
CA LYS A 169 28.90 10.59 5.35
C LYS A 169 29.47 9.17 5.25
N VAL A 170 30.49 9.00 4.42
CA VAL A 170 31.23 7.74 4.37
C VAL A 170 32.30 7.76 5.45
N VAL A 171 32.38 6.70 6.26
CA VAL A 171 33.43 6.48 7.26
C VAL A 171 34.15 5.18 6.91
N THR A 172 35.36 5.29 6.37
CA THR A 172 36.22 4.14 6.04
C THR A 172 37.45 4.11 6.94
N SER A 173 38.23 3.02 6.87
CA SER A 173 39.58 2.94 7.45
C SER A 173 40.59 3.89 6.78
N GLU A 174 40.27 4.43 5.60
CA GLU A 174 41.02 5.47 4.89
C GLU A 174 40.43 6.86 5.13
N LYS A 175 41.14 7.92 4.66
CA LYS A 175 40.70 9.31 4.80
C LYS A 175 39.26 9.49 4.31
N ASN A 176 38.34 9.64 5.26
CA ASN A 176 36.91 9.69 5.03
C ASN A 176 36.46 11.04 4.43
N CYS A 177 35.19 11.19 4.05
CA CYS A 177 34.69 12.41 3.41
C CYS A 177 35.03 13.69 4.19
N SER A 178 34.82 13.66 5.50
CA SER A 178 35.08 14.81 6.39
C SER A 178 36.58 15.10 6.50
N GLU A 179 37.42 14.08 6.58
CA GLU A 179 38.88 14.21 6.66
C GLU A 179 39.47 14.78 5.38
N MET A 180 39.04 14.28 4.22
CA MET A 180 39.48 14.81 2.93
C MET A 180 39.01 16.25 2.74
N ARG A 181 37.76 16.56 3.08
CA ARG A 181 37.20 17.91 2.94
C ARG A 181 37.95 18.95 3.80
N LYS A 182 38.50 18.57 4.95
CA LYS A 182 39.31 19.47 5.81
C LYS A 182 40.65 19.87 5.19
N LEU A 183 41.15 19.13 4.21
CA LEU A 183 42.44 19.41 3.55
C LEU A 183 42.34 20.46 2.44
N PHE A 184 41.13 20.76 1.97
CA PHE A 184 40.92 21.59 0.78
C PHE A 184 39.85 22.64 1.02
N ASN A 185 39.94 23.76 0.29
CA ASN A 185 38.92 24.82 0.31
C ASN A 185 37.69 24.49 -0.55
N SER A 186 37.66 23.34 -1.22
CA SER A 186 36.52 22.88 -2.01
C SER A 186 36.46 21.35 -1.99
N GLY A 187 35.24 20.81 -1.95
CA GLY A 187 35.02 19.38 -1.84
C GLY A 187 33.56 19.05 -1.53
N PRO A 188 33.24 17.76 -1.27
CA PRO A 188 31.87 17.33 -1.08
C PRO A 188 31.28 18.05 0.13
N ALA A 189 30.01 18.40 0.03
CA ALA A 189 29.25 18.85 1.18
C ALA A 189 29.15 17.71 2.19
N ILE A 190 29.53 17.96 3.43
CA ILE A 190 29.62 16.93 4.47
C ILE A 190 28.34 16.92 5.27
N TYR A 191 27.85 15.71 5.59
CA TYR A 191 26.77 15.56 6.54
C TYR A 191 27.31 15.69 7.97
N GLU A 192 26.89 16.74 8.64
CA GLU A 192 26.78 16.79 10.10
C GLU A 192 25.38 17.29 10.42
N ASP A 193 24.80 16.88 11.55
CA ASP A 193 23.40 17.18 11.87
C ASP A 193 23.14 18.70 11.89
N ASP A 194 24.09 19.49 12.37
CA ASP A 194 24.01 20.95 12.43
C ASP A 194 24.10 21.61 11.04
N ILE A 195 25.01 21.14 10.19
CA ILE A 195 25.16 21.59 8.80
C ILE A 195 23.87 21.30 8.02
N ALA A 196 23.40 20.05 8.07
CA ALA A 196 22.18 19.63 7.37
C ALA A 196 20.95 20.40 7.88
N THR A 197 20.84 20.56 9.20
CA THR A 197 19.77 21.36 9.83
C THR A 197 19.77 22.80 9.32
N ARG A 198 20.94 23.45 9.27
CA ARG A 198 21.09 24.83 8.80
C ARG A 198 20.67 24.97 7.33
N ASP A 199 21.15 24.07 6.47
CA ASP A 199 20.87 24.09 5.03
C ASP A 199 19.38 23.84 4.74
N ILE A 200 18.77 22.85 5.40
CA ILE A 200 17.36 22.50 5.23
C ILE A 200 16.45 23.61 5.77
N ARG A 201 16.79 24.23 6.91
CA ARG A 201 16.04 25.38 7.44
C ARG A 201 16.07 26.56 6.48
N ARG A 202 17.18 26.81 5.78
CA ARG A 202 17.26 27.85 4.73
C ARG A 202 16.30 27.56 3.59
N LEU A 203 16.20 26.31 3.13
CA LEU A 203 15.23 25.90 2.10
C LEU A 203 13.78 26.01 2.57
N LYS A 204 13.49 25.60 3.81
CA LYS A 204 12.15 25.76 4.41
C LYS A 204 11.78 27.25 4.54
N LYS A 205 12.71 28.12 4.93
CA LYS A 205 12.51 29.58 4.97
C LYS A 205 12.26 30.15 3.58
N ALA A 206 12.93 29.62 2.55
CA ALA A 206 12.72 29.97 1.14
C ALA A 206 11.41 29.41 0.56
N LYS A 207 10.62 28.65 1.34
CA LYS A 207 9.33 28.05 0.95
C LYS A 207 9.42 27.18 -0.31
N VAL A 208 10.50 26.40 -0.41
CA VAL A 208 10.60 25.34 -1.42
C VAL A 208 9.52 24.29 -1.15
N ASP A 209 8.90 23.77 -2.21
CA ASP A 209 7.78 22.84 -2.11
C ASP A 209 8.24 21.41 -1.82
N ILE A 210 9.35 20.99 -2.43
CA ILE A 210 9.93 19.65 -2.28
C ILE A 210 11.43 19.76 -2.00
N ILE A 211 11.89 19.13 -0.93
CA ILE A 211 13.32 19.00 -0.59
C ILE A 211 13.74 17.55 -0.81
N VAL A 212 14.65 17.35 -1.76
CA VAL A 212 15.28 16.08 -2.08
C VAL A 212 16.72 16.10 -1.57
N ILE A 213 17.09 15.12 -0.76
CA ILE A 213 18.45 14.95 -0.24
C ILE A 213 19.07 13.70 -0.87
N PHE A 214 20.16 13.87 -1.60
CA PHE A 214 21.04 12.76 -1.96
C PHE A 214 22.02 12.49 -0.82
N MET A 215 22.07 11.26 -0.32
CA MET A 215 22.98 10.83 0.73
C MET A 215 23.96 9.80 0.18
N HIS A 216 25.26 10.10 0.28
CA HIS A 216 26.34 9.18 -0.04
C HIS A 216 26.96 8.67 1.28
N TYR A 217 26.54 7.48 1.70
CA TYR A 217 26.68 7.00 3.09
C TYR A 217 26.42 5.49 3.22
N GLY A 218 26.73 4.91 4.39
CA GLY A 218 26.60 3.48 4.63
C GLY A 218 27.92 2.75 4.44
N GLU A 219 27.84 1.42 4.32
CA GLU A 219 28.99 0.55 4.16
C GLU A 219 28.93 -0.15 2.80
N GLU A 220 30.08 -0.19 2.10
CA GLU A 220 30.20 -0.84 0.79
C GLU A 220 29.80 -2.31 0.87
N LEU A 221 29.01 -2.77 -0.11
CA LEU A 221 28.59 -4.16 -0.30
C LEU A 221 27.67 -4.73 0.79
N THR A 222 27.22 -3.91 1.73
CA THR A 222 26.25 -4.33 2.75
C THR A 222 24.83 -4.27 2.17
N LEU A 223 24.14 -5.41 2.11
CA LEU A 223 22.78 -5.50 1.54
C LEU A 223 21.71 -4.83 2.41
N GLU A 224 21.96 -4.71 3.72
CA GLU A 224 21.06 -4.11 4.68
C GLU A 224 21.55 -2.74 5.17
N PRO A 225 20.67 -1.75 5.33
CA PRO A 225 21.08 -0.44 5.81
C PRO A 225 21.57 -0.48 7.25
N VAL A 226 22.75 0.08 7.50
CA VAL A 226 23.38 0.12 8.82
C VAL A 226 22.72 1.15 9.74
N SER A 227 23.00 1.07 11.05
CA SER A 227 22.37 1.92 12.07
C SER A 227 22.61 3.42 11.84
N SER A 228 23.78 3.80 11.35
CA SER A 228 24.12 5.19 11.02
C SER A 228 23.24 5.75 9.89
N GLN A 229 22.98 4.98 8.83
CA GLN A 229 22.07 5.38 7.75
C GLN A 229 20.66 5.60 8.28
N LYS A 230 20.17 4.70 9.14
CA LYS A 230 18.84 4.82 9.78
C LYS A 230 18.74 6.07 10.67
N HIS A 231 19.79 6.38 11.44
CA HIS A 231 19.85 7.57 12.28
C HIS A 231 19.81 8.85 11.45
N ILE A 232 20.66 8.95 10.42
CA ILE A 232 20.73 10.09 9.51
C ILE A 232 19.38 10.33 8.83
N ASN A 233 18.76 9.27 8.30
CA ASN A 233 17.46 9.38 7.64
C ASN A 233 16.39 9.87 8.62
N LYS A 234 16.36 9.35 9.85
CA LYS A 234 15.42 9.81 10.89
C LYS A 234 15.59 11.30 11.19
N HIS A 235 16.83 11.76 11.33
CA HIS A 235 17.12 13.18 11.54
C HIS A 235 16.65 14.04 10.36
N LEU A 236 17.04 13.69 9.12
CA LEU A 236 16.61 14.41 7.91
C LEU A 236 15.08 14.46 7.76
N MET A 237 14.39 13.35 8.02
CA MET A 237 12.92 13.27 7.96
C MET A 237 12.26 14.17 9.01
N SER A 238 12.85 14.28 10.21
CA SER A 238 12.40 15.18 11.29
C SER A 238 12.49 16.66 10.91
N LEU A 239 13.41 17.02 10.01
CA LEU A 239 13.55 18.38 9.48
C LEU A 239 12.55 18.70 8.35
N GLY A 240 11.71 17.73 8.00
CA GLY A 240 10.69 17.87 6.97
C GLY A 240 11.22 17.68 5.55
N VAL A 241 12.32 16.93 5.37
CA VAL A 241 12.73 16.45 4.05
C VAL A 241 11.64 15.57 3.44
N ASP A 242 11.44 15.69 2.12
CA ASP A 242 10.39 14.98 1.39
C ASP A 242 10.93 13.69 0.74
N MET A 243 12.17 13.71 0.28
CA MET A 243 12.82 12.53 -0.32
C MET A 243 14.28 12.42 0.11
N ILE A 244 14.71 11.21 0.46
CA ILE A 244 16.10 10.86 0.72
C ILE A 244 16.50 9.77 -0.27
N ILE A 245 17.50 10.06 -1.10
CA ILE A 245 18.02 9.18 -2.15
C ILE A 245 19.44 8.76 -1.79
N GLY A 246 19.59 7.52 -1.35
CA GLY A 246 20.84 6.95 -0.91
C GLY A 246 21.68 6.34 -2.03
N THR A 247 23.00 6.43 -1.86
CA THR A 247 24.09 5.97 -2.75
C THR A 247 25.31 5.61 -1.89
N HIS A 248 26.37 5.00 -2.49
CA HIS A 248 27.61 4.50 -1.85
C HIS A 248 27.70 2.99 -1.61
N PRO A 249 26.69 2.28 -1.07
CA PRO A 249 26.85 0.84 -0.81
C PRO A 249 27.15 0.00 -2.05
N HIS A 250 27.01 0.56 -3.26
CA HIS A 250 27.23 -0.09 -4.56
C HIS A 250 26.33 -1.32 -4.83
N VAL A 251 25.43 -1.62 -3.90
CA VAL A 251 24.37 -2.64 -3.98
C VAL A 251 23.02 -1.99 -3.71
N LEU A 252 21.94 -2.62 -4.19
CA LEU A 252 20.60 -2.20 -3.85
C LEU A 252 20.35 -2.41 -2.35
N GLN A 253 19.78 -1.40 -1.71
CA GLN A 253 19.21 -1.50 -0.37
C GLN A 253 17.74 -1.08 -0.41
N ASP A 254 17.03 -1.33 0.69
CA ASP A 254 15.59 -1.08 0.77
C ASP A 254 15.18 0.37 0.48
N HIS A 255 13.92 0.52 0.10
CA HIS A 255 13.24 1.80 0.00
C HIS A 255 11.87 1.71 0.64
N CYS A 256 11.41 2.80 1.26
CA CYS A 256 10.09 2.87 1.86
C CYS A 256 9.45 4.24 1.60
N LEU A 257 8.12 4.22 1.50
CA LEU A 257 7.29 5.42 1.47
C LEU A 257 6.54 5.51 2.80
N GLN A 258 6.80 6.55 3.58
CA GLN A 258 6.15 6.80 4.86
C GLN A 258 5.62 8.23 4.91
N ASP A 259 4.33 8.41 5.18
CA ASP A 259 3.70 9.74 5.27
C ASP A 259 3.96 10.63 4.03
N ASN A 260 3.86 10.05 2.83
CA ASN A 260 4.21 10.66 1.53
C ASN A 260 5.66 11.13 1.38
N LYS A 261 6.56 10.66 2.25
CA LYS A 261 8.00 10.91 2.16
C LYS A 261 8.74 9.65 1.75
N LEU A 262 9.69 9.79 0.85
CA LEU A 262 10.43 8.68 0.26
C LEU A 262 11.80 8.54 0.91
N ILE A 263 12.16 7.33 1.31
CA ILE A 263 13.52 6.98 1.69
C ILE A 263 13.96 5.84 0.77
N SER A 264 15.07 6.02 0.07
CA SER A 264 15.80 4.96 -0.62
C SER A 264 17.18 4.88 0.01
N TYR A 265 17.57 3.75 0.60
CA TYR A 265 18.85 3.63 1.30
C TYR A 265 20.04 3.47 0.34
N SER A 266 19.85 2.81 -0.80
CA SER A 266 20.82 2.74 -1.88
C SER A 266 20.17 2.34 -3.20
N LEU A 267 20.42 3.11 -4.26
CA LEU A 267 20.03 2.77 -5.63
C LEU A 267 21.03 1.87 -6.37
N GLY A 268 22.13 1.49 -5.70
CA GLY A 268 23.20 0.67 -6.27
C GLY A 268 23.97 1.37 -7.39
N ASN A 269 24.69 0.60 -8.19
CA ASN A 269 25.48 1.12 -9.30
C ASN A 269 24.64 1.29 -10.56
N PHE A 270 24.55 2.51 -11.09
CA PHE A 270 23.90 2.73 -12.39
C PHE A 270 24.87 2.57 -13.56
N LEU A 271 26.07 3.15 -13.42
CA LEU A 271 27.20 2.95 -14.31
C LEU A 271 28.47 2.92 -13.47
N PHE A 272 28.94 1.75 -13.08
CA PHE A 272 30.10 1.65 -12.20
C PHE A 272 30.83 0.31 -12.40
N HIS A 273 32.15 0.30 -12.30
CA HIS A 273 32.92 -0.94 -12.38
C HIS A 273 33.11 -1.54 -10.98
N THR A 274 32.74 -2.81 -10.76
CA THR A 274 32.51 -3.33 -9.40
C THR A 274 33.57 -4.24 -8.82
N ASN A 275 34.70 -4.48 -9.49
CA ASN A 275 35.70 -5.40 -8.95
C ASN A 275 37.01 -4.70 -8.58
N ARG A 276 37.47 -4.91 -7.33
CA ARG A 276 38.87 -4.74 -6.94
C ARG A 276 39.70 -5.75 -7.77
N PRO A 277 40.48 -5.31 -8.76
CA PRO A 277 41.44 -6.22 -9.37
C PRO A 277 42.47 -6.71 -8.35
N PRO A 278 43.14 -7.85 -8.59
CA PRO A 278 44.32 -8.28 -7.84
C PRO A 278 45.56 -7.38 -8.07
N SER A 279 45.40 -6.06 -8.03
CA SER A 279 46.48 -5.07 -8.10
C SER A 279 46.04 -3.67 -7.65
N ALA A 280 45.23 -3.54 -6.60
CA ALA A 280 45.05 -2.27 -5.87
C ALA A 280 46.35 -1.79 -5.17
N VAL A 281 47.51 -2.25 -5.63
CA VAL A 281 48.84 -1.95 -5.10
C VAL A 281 49.76 -1.54 -6.26
N ASN A 282 49.32 -0.63 -7.13
CA ASN A 282 50.30 0.21 -7.83
C ASN A 282 49.69 1.51 -8.36
N PRO A 283 49.98 2.67 -7.75
CA PRO A 283 49.62 3.98 -8.31
C PRO A 283 50.24 4.27 -9.69
N ASN A 284 51.13 3.41 -10.19
CA ASN A 284 51.68 3.48 -11.55
C ASN A 284 50.83 2.76 -12.64
N VAL A 285 49.77 2.01 -12.29
CA VAL A 285 49.00 1.21 -13.29
C VAL A 285 47.72 1.92 -13.76
N TYR A 286 47.17 2.87 -12.99
CA TYR A 286 45.93 3.57 -13.35
C TYR A 286 46.09 5.08 -13.60
N GLY A 287 47.31 5.62 -13.47
CA GLY A 287 47.59 7.06 -13.49
C GLY A 287 48.52 7.58 -14.59
N ILE A 288 49.04 6.73 -15.50
CA ILE A 288 49.88 7.19 -16.62
C ILE A 288 49.47 6.46 -17.90
N PHE A 289 48.28 6.77 -18.44
CA PHE A 289 47.95 6.40 -19.83
C PHE A 289 48.66 7.36 -20.80
N GLY A 290 49.97 7.20 -20.84
CA GLY A 290 50.86 7.75 -21.87
C GLY A 290 51.69 6.67 -22.58
N ARG A 291 51.70 5.40 -22.14
CA ARG A 291 52.42 4.31 -22.85
C ARG A 291 51.68 2.96 -22.75
N LYS A 292 51.50 2.35 -23.93
CA LYS A 292 51.12 0.96 -24.29
C LYS A 292 50.32 0.12 -23.28
N SER A 293 49.10 -0.21 -23.72
CA SER A 293 48.09 -1.14 -23.18
C SER A 293 48.62 -2.46 -22.57
N ASN A 294 48.26 -2.76 -21.32
CA ASN A 294 48.27 -4.14 -20.80
C ASN A 294 46.97 -4.85 -21.18
N LYS A 295 46.92 -5.40 -22.39
CA LYS A 295 45.81 -6.23 -22.89
C LYS A 295 45.46 -7.37 -21.92
N GLU A 296 46.46 -7.99 -21.28
CA GLU A 296 46.27 -9.04 -20.27
C GLU A 296 45.51 -8.57 -19.02
N LEU A 297 45.67 -7.31 -18.59
CA LEU A 297 44.90 -6.80 -17.46
C LEU A 297 43.42 -6.76 -17.84
N ILE A 298 43.10 -6.23 -19.03
CA ILE A 298 41.74 -6.08 -19.56
C ILE A 298 41.07 -7.43 -19.80
N GLU A 299 41.77 -8.40 -20.37
CA GLU A 299 41.25 -9.77 -20.54
C GLU A 299 40.96 -10.43 -19.17
N ARG A 300 41.79 -10.19 -18.14
CA ARG A 300 41.46 -10.59 -16.76
C ARG A 300 40.22 -9.85 -16.25
N TYR A 301 40.07 -8.55 -16.50
CA TYR A 301 38.88 -7.79 -16.10
C TYR A 301 37.60 -8.31 -16.75
N GLU A 302 37.61 -8.59 -18.04
CA GLU A 302 36.45 -9.13 -18.77
C GLU A 302 36.02 -10.46 -18.16
N HIS A 303 36.96 -11.34 -17.84
CA HIS A 303 36.69 -12.62 -17.17
C HIS A 303 36.11 -12.45 -15.75
N PHE A 304 36.54 -11.43 -15.00
CA PHE A 304 36.03 -11.13 -13.66
C PHE A 304 34.67 -10.40 -13.66
N ALA A 305 34.42 -9.47 -14.59
CA ALA A 305 33.14 -8.77 -14.72
C ALA A 305 31.99 -9.75 -15.07
N LEU A 306 32.33 -10.84 -15.76
CA LEU A 306 31.40 -11.93 -16.07
C LEU A 306 31.18 -12.88 -14.87
N GLY A 307 32.03 -12.88 -13.83
CA GLY A 307 32.02 -13.85 -12.72
C GLY A 307 31.44 -13.39 -11.37
N ASN A 308 30.49 -14.18 -10.86
CA ASN A 308 30.18 -14.52 -9.45
C ASN A 308 29.81 -13.48 -8.38
N CYS A 309 29.23 -12.33 -8.70
CA CYS A 309 28.42 -11.60 -7.70
C CYS A 309 27.19 -10.92 -8.34
N ASN A 310 26.04 -11.60 -8.29
CA ASN A 310 24.80 -11.10 -8.88
C ASN A 310 24.30 -9.80 -8.22
N ALA A 311 24.57 -9.60 -6.93
CA ALA A 311 24.11 -8.42 -6.19
C ALA A 311 24.70 -7.10 -6.73
N LEU A 312 25.92 -7.13 -7.25
CA LEU A 312 26.62 -5.97 -7.82
C LEU A 312 26.17 -5.61 -9.24
N LYS A 313 25.40 -6.49 -9.89
CA LYS A 313 24.87 -6.30 -11.25
C LYS A 313 23.45 -5.73 -11.24
N LEU A 314 22.88 -5.50 -10.06
CA LEU A 314 21.53 -4.96 -9.90
C LEU A 314 21.59 -3.44 -9.70
N SER A 315 20.83 -2.72 -10.51
CA SER A 315 20.62 -1.28 -10.42
C SER A 315 19.14 -0.97 -10.44
N ARG A 316 18.75 0.17 -9.88
CA ARG A 316 17.35 0.62 -9.87
C ARG A 316 17.24 2.05 -10.37
N MET A 317 16.41 2.25 -11.38
CA MET A 317 15.85 3.55 -11.72
C MET A 317 14.62 3.78 -10.85
N LEU A 318 14.59 4.89 -10.10
CA LEU A 318 13.48 5.24 -9.22
C LEU A 318 12.74 6.44 -9.80
N LYS A 319 11.61 6.17 -10.48
CA LYS A 319 10.72 7.21 -11.01
C LYS A 319 9.69 7.60 -9.94
N VAL A 320 9.61 8.88 -9.64
CA VAL A 320 8.72 9.45 -8.63
C VAL A 320 7.90 10.54 -9.28
N THR A 321 6.58 10.38 -9.30
CA THR A 321 5.67 11.43 -9.75
C THR A 321 5.27 12.26 -8.55
N VAL A 322 5.52 13.57 -8.61
CA VAL A 322 5.04 14.51 -7.60
C VAL A 322 3.97 15.40 -8.19
N SER A 323 2.81 15.38 -7.54
CA SER A 323 1.70 16.25 -7.86
C SER A 323 1.59 17.31 -6.77
N ARG A 324 1.72 18.59 -7.14
CA ARG A 324 1.40 19.67 -6.20
C ARG A 324 -0.09 19.91 -6.25
N TYR A 325 -0.78 19.40 -5.24
CA TYR A 325 -2.14 19.80 -4.97
C TYR A 325 -2.11 21.21 -4.38
N LEU A 326 -2.58 22.20 -5.14
CA LEU A 326 -2.85 23.51 -4.54
C LEU A 326 -4.07 23.33 -3.64
N PRO A 327 -4.01 23.70 -2.34
CA PRO A 327 -5.21 24.07 -1.65
C PRO A 327 -5.66 25.38 -2.29
N SER A 328 -6.41 25.27 -3.38
CA SER A 328 -7.46 26.25 -3.62
C SER A 328 -8.27 26.29 -2.34
N LEU A 329 -8.51 27.49 -1.79
CA LEU A 329 -9.65 27.71 -0.90
C LEU A 329 -10.80 26.81 -1.40
N ASN A 330 -11.17 25.81 -0.59
CA ASN A 330 -12.06 24.67 -0.85
C ASN A 330 -12.68 24.59 -2.25
N ILE A 331 -12.46 23.45 -2.94
CA ILE A 331 -13.49 22.55 -3.53
C ILE A 331 -12.73 21.39 -4.23
N LEU A 332 -12.24 20.39 -3.49
CA LEU A 332 -12.61 19.02 -3.89
C LEU A 332 -13.67 18.62 -2.89
N ASP A 333 -14.86 18.39 -3.41
CA ASP A 333 -15.88 17.66 -2.72
C ASP A 333 -15.33 16.23 -2.57
N GLU A 334 -14.62 15.96 -1.48
CA GLU A 334 -14.26 14.61 -1.05
C GLU A 334 -15.32 14.15 -0.06
N VAL A 335 -15.77 12.91 -0.23
CA VAL A 335 -16.77 12.31 0.64
C VAL A 335 -16.16 11.05 1.23
N THR A 336 -16.30 10.89 2.54
CA THR A 336 -15.86 9.68 3.24
C THR A 336 -17.02 8.69 3.36
N LEU A 337 -16.82 7.49 2.83
CA LEU A 337 -17.74 6.37 2.91
C LEU A 337 -17.22 5.37 3.93
N LEU A 338 -18.06 4.90 4.84
CA LEU A 338 -17.74 3.81 5.75
C LEU A 338 -18.58 2.59 5.42
N PHE A 339 -17.93 1.44 5.27
CA PHE A 339 -18.57 0.16 5.05
C PHE A 339 -18.30 -0.80 6.21
N VAL A 340 -19.34 -1.50 6.64
CA VAL A 340 -19.25 -2.61 7.59
C VAL A 340 -19.87 -3.88 7.01
N GLY A 341 -19.55 -5.01 7.63
CA GLY A 341 -20.07 -6.33 7.25
C GLY A 341 -21.50 -6.61 7.71
N ASP A 342 -21.77 -7.89 8.02
CA ASP A 342 -23.11 -8.40 8.28
C ASP A 342 -23.66 -7.97 9.65
N ILE A 343 -24.88 -7.44 9.66
CA ILE A 343 -25.62 -6.97 10.83
C ILE A 343 -26.91 -7.78 10.97
N SER A 344 -27.09 -8.45 12.09
CA SER A 344 -28.34 -9.10 12.48
C SER A 344 -28.63 -8.78 13.93
N PHE A 345 -29.87 -8.36 14.21
CA PHE A 345 -30.39 -8.19 15.58
C PHE A 345 -31.22 -9.38 16.04
N SER A 346 -31.11 -10.51 15.34
CA SER A 346 -31.94 -11.68 15.57
C SER A 346 -31.58 -12.42 16.87
N GLU A 347 -32.47 -13.35 17.23
CA GLU A 347 -32.45 -14.30 18.36
C GLU A 347 -31.63 -13.91 19.61
N PRO A 348 -30.31 -14.17 19.74
CA PRO A 348 -29.58 -13.92 20.98
C PRO A 348 -29.65 -12.45 21.42
N ILE A 349 -29.46 -11.51 20.50
CA ILE A 349 -29.48 -10.07 20.83
C ILE A 349 -30.88 -9.67 21.27
N LYS A 350 -31.89 -10.08 20.50
CA LYS A 350 -33.30 -9.86 20.87
C LYS A 350 -33.62 -10.44 22.24
N TYR A 351 -33.20 -11.67 22.52
CA TYR A 351 -33.43 -12.35 23.79
C TYR A 351 -32.86 -11.55 24.96
N TYR A 352 -31.58 -11.16 24.90
CA TYR A 352 -30.95 -10.43 26.00
C TYR A 352 -31.53 -9.03 26.20
N VAL A 353 -31.92 -8.35 25.11
CA VAL A 353 -32.59 -7.05 25.20
C VAL A 353 -34.00 -7.18 25.80
N ASP A 354 -34.78 -8.19 25.40
CA ASP A 354 -36.12 -8.44 25.96
C ASP A 354 -36.07 -8.79 27.45
N HIS A 355 -34.98 -9.42 27.91
CA HIS A 355 -34.72 -9.73 29.31
C HIS A 355 -33.98 -8.60 30.07
N LYS A 356 -33.82 -7.43 29.45
CA LYS A 356 -33.28 -6.20 30.05
C LYS A 356 -31.82 -6.29 30.51
N TYR A 357 -31.01 -7.14 29.88
CA TYR A 357 -29.55 -7.18 30.14
C TYR A 357 -28.83 -5.95 29.57
N HIS A 358 -29.24 -5.49 28.38
CA HIS A 358 -28.76 -4.28 27.72
C HIS A 358 -29.84 -3.75 26.76
N THR A 359 -29.63 -2.58 26.17
CA THR A 359 -30.48 -2.03 25.11
C THR A 359 -29.89 -2.30 23.72
N TYR A 360 -30.70 -2.27 22.66
CA TYR A 360 -30.17 -2.40 21.29
C TYR A 360 -29.09 -1.36 20.96
N ASN A 361 -29.15 -0.15 21.54
CA ASN A 361 -28.14 0.89 21.30
C ASN A 361 -26.79 0.50 21.91
N ASP A 362 -26.80 -0.17 23.07
CA ASP A 362 -25.57 -0.56 23.76
C ASP A 362 -24.69 -1.48 22.92
N THR A 363 -25.29 -2.24 22.02
CA THR A 363 -24.61 -3.10 21.04
C THR A 363 -23.61 -2.35 20.17
N PHE A 364 -23.77 -1.05 19.94
CA PHE A 364 -22.87 -0.26 19.09
C PHE A 364 -22.08 0.82 19.83
N ASN A 365 -22.14 0.90 21.16
CA ASN A 365 -21.48 1.96 21.93
C ASN A 365 -20.00 2.12 21.57
N ASP A 366 -19.27 1.02 21.43
CA ASP A 366 -17.82 1.00 21.21
C ASP A 366 -17.40 1.39 19.79
N VAL A 367 -18.35 1.34 18.84
CA VAL A 367 -18.10 1.59 17.41
C VAL A 367 -18.79 2.83 16.87
N ALA A 368 -19.82 3.32 17.55
CA ALA A 368 -20.59 4.49 17.12
C ALA A 368 -19.74 5.75 16.89
N PRO A 369 -18.71 6.07 17.70
CA PRO A 369 -17.82 7.19 17.41
C PRO A 369 -17.15 7.09 16.03
N PHE A 370 -16.67 5.91 15.64
CA PHE A 370 -16.02 5.67 14.36
C PHE A 370 -17.00 5.69 13.18
N ILE A 371 -18.24 5.24 13.40
CA ILE A 371 -19.29 5.27 12.38
C ILE A 371 -19.66 6.71 12.02
N ARG A 372 -19.83 7.56 13.03
CA ARG A 372 -20.20 8.97 12.87
C ARG A 372 -19.08 9.86 12.31
N GLU A 373 -17.83 9.36 12.22
CA GLU A 373 -16.74 10.08 11.56
C GLU A 373 -16.93 10.21 10.04
N ALA A 374 -17.66 9.28 9.42
CA ALA A 374 -17.84 9.24 7.98
C ALA A 374 -19.01 10.14 7.53
N ASP A 375 -18.91 10.67 6.31
CA ASP A 375 -20.01 11.42 5.70
C ASP A 375 -21.21 10.54 5.35
N ILE A 376 -20.94 9.29 4.98
CA ILE A 376 -21.95 8.28 4.67
C ILE A 376 -21.46 6.94 5.21
N SER A 377 -22.27 6.29 6.04
CA SER A 377 -21.98 4.96 6.58
C SER A 377 -23.03 3.93 6.19
N VAL A 378 -22.56 2.74 5.78
CA VAL A 378 -23.37 1.69 5.15
C VAL A 378 -23.02 0.31 5.71
N GLY A 379 -24.03 -0.51 6.01
CA GLY A 379 -23.86 -1.92 6.40
C GLY A 379 -24.82 -2.88 5.66
N ASN A 380 -24.64 -4.18 5.83
CA ASN A 380 -25.60 -5.20 5.36
C ASN A 380 -26.53 -5.64 6.49
N LEU A 381 -27.81 -5.30 6.41
CA LEU A 381 -28.81 -5.73 7.38
C LEU A 381 -29.42 -7.07 6.94
N GLU A 382 -28.99 -8.14 7.58
CA GLU A 382 -29.40 -9.50 7.25
C GLU A 382 -30.69 -9.94 7.93
N SER A 383 -31.01 -9.42 9.12
CA SER A 383 -32.29 -9.74 9.77
C SER A 383 -33.41 -8.82 9.25
N PRO A 384 -34.43 -9.34 8.53
CA PRO A 384 -35.61 -8.55 8.22
C PRO A 384 -36.37 -8.18 9.50
N PHE A 385 -37.11 -7.08 9.48
CA PHE A 385 -37.98 -6.73 10.59
C PHE A 385 -39.30 -7.49 10.51
N ALA A 386 -39.82 -7.92 11.65
CA ALA A 386 -41.14 -8.52 11.77
C ALA A 386 -41.82 -8.11 13.07
N ASN A 387 -43.11 -7.77 12.98
CA ASN A 387 -44.02 -7.69 14.12
C ASN A 387 -44.91 -8.94 14.14
N GLN A 388 -45.80 -9.04 15.14
CA GLN A 388 -46.69 -10.20 15.25
C GLN A 388 -47.56 -10.44 14.01
N HIS A 389 -48.02 -9.37 13.34
CA HIS A 389 -48.81 -9.49 12.13
C HIS A 389 -48.01 -10.11 10.97
N VAL A 390 -46.76 -9.68 10.77
CA VAL A 390 -45.86 -10.26 9.77
C VAL A 390 -45.56 -11.72 10.10
N LEU A 391 -45.35 -12.05 11.37
CA LEU A 391 -45.11 -13.42 11.82
C LEU A 391 -46.30 -14.35 11.54
N ASN A 392 -47.53 -13.85 11.53
CA ASN A 392 -48.69 -14.66 11.12
C ASN A 392 -48.66 -15.06 9.63
N HIS A 393 -47.85 -14.38 8.82
CA HIS A 393 -47.66 -14.63 7.38
C HIS A 393 -46.31 -15.27 7.06
N LEU A 394 -45.73 -15.98 8.04
CA LEU A 394 -44.44 -16.66 7.90
C LEU A 394 -44.39 -17.60 6.70
N TYR A 395 -43.28 -17.52 5.97
CA TYR A 395 -42.95 -18.52 4.97
C TYR A 395 -42.57 -19.84 5.66
N ARG A 396 -43.40 -20.87 5.50
CA ARG A 396 -43.19 -22.22 6.06
C ARG A 396 -42.44 -23.17 5.13
N GLY A 397 -41.77 -22.66 4.09
CA GLY A 397 -41.03 -23.50 3.17
C GLY A 397 -39.73 -24.06 3.77
N ARG A 398 -39.04 -24.89 2.99
CA ARG A 398 -37.86 -25.65 3.44
C ARG A 398 -36.58 -24.79 3.53
N LYS A 399 -36.60 -23.67 4.26
CA LYS A 399 -35.39 -22.92 4.64
C LYS A 399 -34.98 -23.30 6.07
N THR A 400 -33.73 -23.68 6.26
CA THR A 400 -33.22 -24.22 7.52
C THR A 400 -32.68 -23.18 8.49
N VAL A 401 -32.54 -21.92 8.04
CA VAL A 401 -32.07 -20.80 8.85
C VAL A 401 -32.98 -19.64 8.50
N LEU A 402 -33.56 -19.02 9.51
CA LEU A 402 -34.55 -17.98 9.34
C LEU A 402 -34.31 -16.93 10.42
N LEU A 403 -34.06 -15.71 10.01
CA LEU A 403 -33.72 -14.57 10.87
C LEU A 403 -34.88 -13.59 10.88
N TYR A 404 -35.09 -12.93 12.02
CA TYR A 404 -35.86 -11.69 12.08
C TYR A 404 -35.49 -10.87 13.30
N ALA A 405 -35.76 -9.58 13.22
CA ALA A 405 -35.63 -8.63 14.33
C ALA A 405 -36.97 -7.92 14.59
N ILE A 406 -37.17 -7.43 15.81
CA ILE A 406 -38.32 -6.56 16.09
C ILE A 406 -38.03 -5.12 15.62
N PRO A 407 -39.04 -4.33 15.22
CA PRO A 407 -38.84 -2.98 14.68
C PRO A 407 -38.02 -2.04 15.58
N LYS A 408 -38.09 -2.23 16.90
CA LYS A 408 -37.34 -1.42 17.87
C LYS A 408 -35.82 -1.50 17.65
N ALA A 409 -35.30 -2.61 17.14
CA ALA A 409 -33.87 -2.78 16.91
C ALA A 409 -33.30 -1.78 15.88
N ALA A 410 -34.13 -1.27 14.97
CA ALA A 410 -33.73 -0.25 14.01
C ALA A 410 -33.22 1.05 14.68
N SER A 411 -33.60 1.33 15.93
CA SER A 411 -33.07 2.50 16.66
C SER A 411 -31.57 2.42 16.88
N ALA A 412 -31.00 1.23 16.98
CA ALA A 412 -29.56 1.03 17.16
C ALA A 412 -28.76 1.43 15.93
N LEU A 413 -29.30 1.20 14.72
CA LEU A 413 -28.68 1.66 13.48
C LEU A 413 -28.55 3.19 13.47
N ARG A 414 -29.64 3.88 13.83
CA ARG A 414 -29.66 5.35 13.95
C ARG A 414 -28.76 5.85 15.07
N PHE A 415 -28.75 5.18 16.22
CA PHE A 415 -27.86 5.50 17.32
C PHE A 415 -26.40 5.41 16.88
N ALA A 416 -26.01 4.30 16.25
CA ALA A 416 -24.64 4.08 15.78
C ALA A 416 -24.19 5.13 14.76
N GLY A 417 -25.13 5.68 13.98
CA GLY A 417 -24.88 6.70 12.97
C GLY A 417 -24.95 6.19 11.54
N PHE A 418 -25.56 5.02 11.30
CA PHE A 418 -25.74 4.48 9.95
C PHE A 418 -26.65 5.39 9.09
N ASP A 419 -26.21 5.71 7.88
CA ASP A 419 -27.00 6.48 6.91
C ASP A 419 -27.86 5.58 6.03
N ALA A 420 -27.33 4.41 5.68
CA ALA A 420 -28.01 3.44 4.84
C ALA A 420 -27.68 1.98 5.21
N VAL A 421 -28.55 1.07 4.79
CA VAL A 421 -28.27 -0.38 4.81
C VAL A 421 -28.63 -1.01 3.47
N THR A 422 -27.86 -1.99 3.03
CA THR A 422 -28.35 -2.93 2.02
C THR A 422 -29.18 -4.02 2.70
N ILE A 423 -30.25 -4.43 2.03
CA ILE A 423 -31.06 -5.60 2.40
C ILE A 423 -31.04 -6.68 1.30
N ALA A 424 -30.13 -6.58 0.34
CA ALA A 424 -29.96 -7.56 -0.74
C ALA A 424 -29.23 -8.82 -0.26
N ASN A 425 -29.86 -9.59 0.62
CA ASN A 425 -29.30 -10.84 1.14
C ASN A 425 -30.34 -11.97 1.12
N ASN A 426 -29.88 -13.17 1.42
CA ASN A 426 -30.70 -14.38 1.39
C ASN A 426 -31.76 -14.44 2.51
N HIS A 427 -31.71 -13.54 3.48
CA HIS A 427 -32.57 -13.53 4.65
C HIS A 427 -33.75 -12.55 4.56
N LEU A 428 -33.74 -11.61 3.60
CA LEU A 428 -34.83 -10.63 3.44
C LEU A 428 -36.23 -11.26 3.28
N ASN A 429 -36.33 -12.46 2.70
CA ASN A 429 -37.60 -13.19 2.54
C ASN A 429 -37.86 -14.28 3.59
N ASP A 430 -37.13 -14.31 4.71
CA ASP A 430 -37.33 -15.33 5.76
C ASP A 430 -38.73 -15.32 6.36
N VAL A 431 -39.30 -14.12 6.44
CA VAL A 431 -40.67 -13.88 6.88
C VAL A 431 -41.60 -13.56 5.70
N GLY A 432 -41.24 -14.03 4.49
CA GLY A 432 -41.98 -13.85 3.25
C GLY A 432 -41.88 -12.45 2.62
N GLY A 433 -42.57 -12.25 1.50
CA GLY A 433 -42.61 -10.94 0.81
C GLY A 433 -43.27 -9.83 1.64
N VAL A 434 -44.22 -10.18 2.52
CA VAL A 434 -44.83 -9.23 3.46
C VAL A 434 -43.78 -8.69 4.43
N GLY A 435 -42.89 -9.54 4.93
CA GLY A 435 -41.80 -9.11 5.80
C GLY A 435 -40.72 -8.29 5.09
N ALA A 436 -40.46 -8.57 3.80
CA ALA A 436 -39.58 -7.73 2.99
C ALA A 436 -40.12 -6.29 2.87
N ASN A 437 -41.42 -6.13 2.59
CA ASN A 437 -42.07 -4.82 2.53
C ASN A 437 -42.12 -4.14 3.91
N PHE A 438 -42.44 -4.90 4.96
CA PHE A 438 -42.47 -4.35 6.31
C PHE A 438 -41.08 -3.87 6.77
N THR A 439 -40.02 -4.54 6.34
CA THR A 439 -38.64 -4.13 6.61
C THR A 439 -38.35 -2.75 6.01
N THR A 440 -38.78 -2.49 4.77
CA THR A 440 -38.60 -1.16 4.16
C THR A 440 -39.40 -0.09 4.89
N GLU A 441 -40.64 -0.37 5.30
CA GLU A 441 -41.44 0.57 6.11
C GLU A 441 -40.77 0.92 7.45
N VAL A 442 -40.15 -0.05 8.13
CA VAL A 442 -39.44 0.18 9.40
C VAL A 442 -38.21 1.06 9.17
N LEU A 443 -37.45 0.83 8.10
CA LEU A 443 -36.28 1.64 7.75
C LEU A 443 -36.68 3.08 7.40
N GLU A 444 -37.76 3.27 6.63
CA GLU A 444 -38.31 4.59 6.31
C GLU A 444 -38.74 5.36 7.55
N LYS A 445 -39.51 4.71 8.45
CA LYS A 445 -39.97 5.31 9.71
C LYS A 445 -38.82 5.68 10.64
N THR A 446 -37.71 4.96 10.59
CA THR A 446 -36.52 5.24 11.41
C THR A 446 -35.58 6.27 10.78
N GLY A 447 -35.76 6.59 9.50
CA GLY A 447 -34.94 7.53 8.75
C GLY A 447 -33.66 6.92 8.19
N ILE A 448 -33.52 5.59 8.22
CA ILE A 448 -32.39 4.86 7.64
C ILE A 448 -32.70 4.59 6.16
N LYS A 449 -31.82 5.03 5.26
CA LYS A 449 -31.98 4.76 3.83
C LYS A 449 -31.72 3.28 3.55
N TYR A 450 -32.28 2.75 2.48
CA TYR A 450 -32.05 1.36 2.11
C TYR A 450 -31.95 1.16 0.60
N PHE A 451 -31.36 0.04 0.21
CA PHE A 451 -31.26 -0.39 -1.19
C PHE A 451 -31.11 -1.92 -1.28
N GLY A 452 -31.15 -2.45 -2.50
CA GLY A 452 -30.98 -3.89 -2.70
C GLY A 452 -32.26 -4.71 -2.64
N ILE A 453 -33.43 -4.09 -2.83
CA ILE A 453 -34.74 -4.75 -2.93
C ILE A 453 -35.31 -4.56 -4.34
N SER A 454 -36.02 -5.57 -4.84
CA SER A 454 -36.76 -5.52 -6.11
C SER A 454 -38.21 -5.93 -5.92
N PHE A 455 -39.10 -5.38 -6.76
CA PHE A 455 -40.52 -5.68 -6.77
C PHE A 455 -40.95 -6.29 -8.12
N GLY A 456 -42.02 -7.07 -8.13
CA GLY A 456 -42.49 -7.79 -9.30
C GLY A 456 -41.76 -9.13 -9.49
N LYS A 457 -41.52 -9.47 -10.76
CA LYS A 457 -40.77 -10.65 -11.17
C LYS A 457 -39.38 -10.67 -10.54
N TYR A 458 -38.81 -11.87 -10.37
CA TYR A 458 -37.52 -12.04 -9.69
C TYR A 458 -36.34 -11.37 -10.42
N ASP A 459 -36.48 -11.17 -11.73
CA ASP A 459 -35.49 -10.57 -12.64
C ASP A 459 -35.70 -9.06 -12.85
N SER A 460 -36.66 -8.46 -12.13
CA SER A 460 -36.89 -7.01 -12.14
C SER A 460 -35.65 -6.24 -11.68
N SER A 461 -35.43 -5.09 -12.30
CA SER A 461 -34.45 -4.10 -11.83
C SER A 461 -34.79 -3.60 -10.42
N GLN A 462 -33.77 -3.38 -9.61
CA GLN A 462 -33.92 -2.66 -8.34
C GLN A 462 -33.98 -1.15 -8.58
N GLU A 463 -34.49 -0.38 -7.63
CA GLU A 463 -34.25 1.06 -7.62
C GLU A 463 -32.96 1.35 -6.82
N PRO A 464 -31.97 2.04 -7.43
CA PRO A 464 -30.72 2.38 -6.77
C PRO A 464 -30.94 3.43 -5.68
N LEU A 465 -30.22 3.31 -4.58
CA LEU A 465 -30.12 4.45 -3.66
C LEU A 465 -29.13 5.46 -4.22
N ILE A 466 -29.60 6.67 -4.52
CA ILE A 466 -28.75 7.76 -4.98
C ILE A 466 -28.56 8.76 -3.85
N ILE A 467 -27.31 8.97 -3.44
CA ILE A 467 -26.93 9.99 -2.46
C ILE A 467 -26.08 11.04 -3.17
N LYS A 468 -26.54 12.28 -3.09
CA LYS A 468 -25.74 13.45 -3.47
C LYS A 468 -25.21 14.08 -2.20
N ARG A 469 -23.89 14.10 -2.06
CA ARG A 469 -23.17 14.81 -1.00
C ARG A 469 -22.18 15.72 -1.70
N ASP A 470 -22.26 17.00 -1.38
CA ASP A 470 -21.51 18.05 -2.06
C ASP A 470 -21.72 18.01 -3.59
N ARG A 471 -20.66 17.90 -4.41
CA ARG A 471 -20.77 17.71 -5.87
C ARG A 471 -20.56 16.27 -6.34
N ILE A 472 -20.48 15.30 -5.42
CA ILE A 472 -20.43 13.88 -5.78
C ILE A 472 -21.84 13.29 -5.73
N THR A 473 -22.23 12.63 -6.82
CA THR A 473 -23.42 11.77 -6.85
C THR A 473 -22.98 10.31 -6.81
N MET A 474 -23.38 9.59 -5.78
CA MET A 474 -23.08 8.18 -5.56
C MET A 474 -24.35 7.36 -5.70
N ALA A 475 -24.29 6.25 -6.44
CA ALA A 475 -25.37 5.26 -6.49
C ALA A 475 -24.93 3.97 -5.81
N PHE A 476 -25.81 3.41 -5.00
CA PHE A 476 -25.65 2.16 -4.30
C PHE A 476 -26.64 1.14 -4.86
N LEU A 477 -26.11 0.02 -5.33
CA LEU A 477 -26.86 -1.16 -5.77
C LEU A 477 -26.53 -2.31 -4.83
N GLY A 478 -27.52 -3.12 -4.48
CA GLY A 478 -27.34 -4.32 -3.68
C GLY A 478 -27.71 -5.54 -4.49
N TYR A 479 -26.98 -6.63 -4.36
CA TYR A 479 -27.33 -7.88 -5.01
C TYR A 479 -27.07 -9.09 -4.14
N CYS A 480 -27.97 -10.08 -4.22
CA CYS A 480 -27.77 -11.38 -3.63
C CYS A 480 -27.46 -12.47 -4.67
N VAL A 481 -26.42 -13.26 -4.40
CA VAL A 481 -26.04 -14.47 -5.16
C VAL A 481 -25.53 -15.56 -4.22
N THR A 482 -26.44 -16.38 -3.71
CA THR A 482 -26.10 -17.54 -2.89
C THR A 482 -26.47 -18.82 -3.65
N ARG A 483 -25.48 -19.71 -3.89
CA ARG A 483 -25.72 -20.99 -4.59
C ARG A 483 -25.64 -22.14 -3.59
N SER A 484 -26.76 -22.41 -2.92
CA SER A 484 -26.97 -23.60 -2.10
C SER A 484 -28.41 -24.07 -2.22
N ALA A 485 -28.64 -25.38 -2.33
CA ALA A 485 -29.97 -25.99 -2.45
C ALA A 485 -30.96 -25.58 -1.34
N LYS A 486 -30.47 -25.05 -0.21
CA LYS A 486 -31.28 -24.65 0.96
C LYS A 486 -31.24 -23.14 1.28
N LYS A 487 -30.44 -22.35 0.55
CA LYS A 487 -30.19 -20.91 0.84
C LYS A 487 -30.20 -20.01 -0.41
N ASN A 488 -30.72 -20.47 -1.55
CA ASN A 488 -30.61 -19.77 -2.83
C ASN A 488 -31.54 -18.55 -2.94
N CYS A 489 -30.94 -17.36 -3.07
CA CYS A 489 -31.65 -16.09 -3.26
C CYS A 489 -32.61 -16.11 -4.44
N SER A 490 -32.18 -16.60 -5.61
CA SER A 490 -33.01 -16.57 -6.82
C SER A 490 -34.23 -17.48 -6.68
N GLU A 491 -34.09 -18.66 -6.07
CA GLU A 491 -35.21 -19.60 -5.91
C GLU A 491 -36.25 -19.12 -4.89
N ILE A 492 -35.79 -18.58 -3.76
CA ILE A 492 -36.71 -18.01 -2.77
C ILE A 492 -37.38 -16.75 -3.32
N ARG A 493 -36.64 -15.88 -4.02
CA ARG A 493 -37.18 -14.65 -4.60
C ARG A 493 -38.28 -14.91 -5.63
N LYS A 494 -38.25 -16.03 -6.37
CA LYS A 494 -39.31 -16.44 -7.32
C LYS A 494 -40.66 -16.70 -6.65
N LEU A 495 -40.68 -16.97 -5.35
CA LEU A 495 -41.91 -17.28 -4.60
C LEU A 495 -42.70 -16.04 -4.16
N PHE A 496 -42.09 -14.86 -4.25
CA PHE A 496 -42.66 -13.62 -3.73
C PHE A 496 -42.64 -12.52 -4.77
N ASN A 497 -43.51 -11.53 -4.61
CA ASN A 497 -43.54 -10.34 -5.46
C ASN A 497 -42.54 -9.26 -5.00
N SER A 498 -41.89 -9.45 -3.85
CA SER A 498 -40.90 -8.54 -3.29
C SER A 498 -39.83 -9.34 -2.55
N GLY A 499 -38.59 -8.85 -2.60
CA GLY A 499 -37.46 -9.55 -1.99
C GLY A 499 -36.12 -8.99 -2.47
N PRO A 500 -35.00 -9.66 -2.17
CA PRO A 500 -33.68 -9.14 -2.46
C PRO A 500 -33.53 -8.96 -3.97
N ALA A 501 -32.82 -7.92 -4.38
CA ALA A 501 -32.38 -7.77 -5.76
C ALA A 501 -31.40 -8.89 -6.09
N ILE A 502 -31.65 -9.60 -7.17
CA ILE A 502 -30.86 -10.75 -7.60
C ILE A 502 -29.82 -10.29 -8.60
N TYR A 503 -28.60 -10.78 -8.47
CA TYR A 503 -27.63 -10.62 -9.55
C TYR A 503 -27.74 -11.78 -10.53
N GLU A 504 -28.04 -11.40 -11.75
CA GLU A 504 -27.71 -12.11 -12.98
C GLU A 504 -26.99 -11.10 -13.88
N ASP A 505 -26.15 -11.58 -14.80
CA ASP A 505 -25.29 -10.70 -15.59
C ASP A 505 -26.11 -9.67 -16.40
N ASP A 506 -27.27 -10.07 -16.91
CA ASP A 506 -28.19 -9.20 -17.66
C ASP A 506 -28.88 -8.15 -16.76
N ILE A 507 -29.33 -8.54 -15.57
CA ILE A 507 -29.95 -7.64 -14.57
C ILE A 507 -28.95 -6.56 -14.16
N ALA A 508 -27.75 -6.97 -13.73
CA ALA A 508 -26.72 -6.05 -13.28
C ALA A 508 -26.26 -5.12 -14.40
N THR A 509 -26.09 -5.66 -15.62
CA THR A 509 -25.77 -4.86 -16.82
C THR A 509 -26.82 -3.79 -17.07
N ARG A 510 -28.11 -4.14 -17.00
CA ARG A 510 -29.22 -3.21 -17.21
C ARG A 510 -29.23 -2.10 -16.15
N ASP A 511 -29.11 -2.47 -14.88
CA ASP A 511 -29.12 -1.54 -13.75
C ASP A 511 -27.94 -0.56 -13.82
N ILE A 512 -26.73 -1.06 -14.08
CA ILE A 512 -25.52 -0.22 -14.14
C ILE A 512 -25.53 0.66 -15.39
N ARG A 513 -25.98 0.18 -16.56
CA ARG A 513 -26.10 1.01 -17.76
C ARG A 513 -27.08 2.16 -17.56
N ARG A 514 -28.18 1.95 -16.82
CA ARG A 514 -29.11 3.03 -16.44
C ARG A 514 -28.41 4.11 -15.62
N LEU A 515 -27.58 3.73 -14.64
CA LEU A 515 -26.79 4.67 -13.85
C LEU A 515 -25.72 5.40 -14.67
N LYS A 516 -25.04 4.70 -15.57
CA LYS A 516 -24.06 5.31 -16.49
C LYS A 516 -24.73 6.31 -17.43
N LYS A 517 -25.92 5.98 -17.97
CA LYS A 517 -26.72 6.91 -18.78
C LYS A 517 -27.17 8.14 -17.97
N ALA A 518 -27.50 7.96 -16.70
CA ALA A 518 -27.82 9.04 -15.76
C ALA A 518 -26.59 9.84 -15.28
N LYS A 519 -25.38 9.50 -15.74
CA LYS A 519 -24.12 10.17 -15.40
C LYS A 519 -23.84 10.26 -13.89
N VAL A 520 -24.17 9.19 -13.16
CA VAL A 520 -23.78 9.07 -11.75
C VAL A 520 -22.25 9.04 -11.64
N GLY A 521 -21.69 9.76 -10.67
CA GLY A 521 -20.25 9.94 -10.51
C GLY A 521 -19.55 8.70 -9.95
N ILE A 522 -20.12 8.09 -8.92
CA ILE A 522 -19.56 6.91 -8.25
C ILE A 522 -20.62 5.82 -8.16
N ILE A 523 -20.30 4.59 -8.59
CA ILE A 523 -21.19 3.43 -8.49
C ILE A 523 -20.61 2.42 -7.50
N VAL A 524 -21.38 2.12 -6.45
CA VAL A 524 -21.08 1.11 -5.43
C VAL A 524 -21.99 -0.09 -5.64
N ALA A 525 -21.41 -1.28 -5.79
CA ALA A 525 -22.14 -2.54 -5.81
C ALA A 525 -21.87 -3.32 -4.53
N PHE A 526 -22.91 -3.51 -3.71
CA PHE A 526 -22.86 -4.30 -2.50
C PHE A 526 -23.31 -5.73 -2.81
N MET A 527 -22.44 -6.70 -2.58
CA MET A 527 -22.61 -8.08 -3.04
C MET A 527 -22.72 -9.05 -1.87
N HIS A 528 -23.88 -9.69 -1.73
CA HIS A 528 -24.09 -10.75 -0.76
C HIS A 528 -23.91 -12.11 -1.45
N TYR A 529 -22.70 -12.69 -1.39
CA TYR A 529 -22.29 -13.79 -2.26
C TYR A 529 -21.16 -14.69 -1.69
N GLY A 530 -20.83 -15.76 -2.39
CA GLY A 530 -19.79 -16.70 -1.94
C GLY A 530 -20.37 -17.82 -1.08
N ARG A 531 -19.54 -18.41 -0.21
CA ARG A 531 -19.91 -19.52 0.65
C ARG A 531 -19.55 -19.18 2.09
N GLU A 532 -20.48 -19.43 3.01
CA GLU A 532 -20.26 -19.29 4.45
C GLU A 532 -18.98 -19.99 4.91
N LEU A 533 -18.21 -19.30 5.75
CA LEU A 533 -16.97 -19.74 6.40
C LEU A 533 -15.77 -19.97 5.46
N ALA A 534 -15.89 -19.64 4.18
CA ALA A 534 -14.77 -19.73 3.26
C ALA A 534 -13.83 -18.55 3.45
N LEU A 535 -12.59 -18.80 3.86
CA LEU A 535 -11.57 -17.76 4.05
C LEU A 535 -11.08 -17.14 2.73
N GLU A 536 -11.23 -17.87 1.63
CA GLU A 536 -10.78 -17.44 0.30
C GLU A 536 -11.95 -17.22 -0.68
N PRO A 537 -11.89 -16.19 -1.55
CA PRO A 537 -12.95 -15.94 -2.51
C PRO A 537 -13.00 -16.99 -3.62
N PHE A 538 -14.21 -17.49 -3.89
CA PHE A 538 -14.46 -18.49 -4.93
C PHE A 538 -14.30 -17.92 -6.36
N PRO A 539 -14.01 -18.77 -7.37
CA PRO A 539 -13.96 -18.36 -8.78
C PRO A 539 -15.22 -17.63 -9.27
N SER A 540 -16.39 -17.98 -8.73
CA SER A 540 -17.65 -17.31 -9.03
C SER A 540 -17.66 -15.85 -8.56
N GLN A 541 -17.17 -15.55 -7.35
CA GLN A 541 -17.04 -14.19 -6.84
C GLN A 541 -16.09 -13.37 -7.73
N LYS A 542 -14.92 -13.94 -8.07
CA LYS A 542 -13.94 -13.29 -8.96
C LYS A 542 -14.53 -12.97 -10.35
N ARG A 543 -15.31 -13.89 -10.93
CA ARG A 543 -16.00 -13.69 -12.22
C ARG A 543 -17.06 -12.58 -12.16
N ILE A 544 -17.88 -12.58 -11.10
CA ILE A 544 -18.90 -11.55 -10.86
C ILE A 544 -18.23 -10.17 -10.74
N ASN A 545 -17.15 -10.08 -9.96
CA ASN A 545 -16.42 -8.83 -9.76
C ASN A 545 -15.79 -8.31 -11.05
N LYS A 546 -15.18 -9.20 -11.84
CA LYS A 546 -14.65 -8.84 -13.17
C LYS A 546 -15.75 -8.30 -14.10
N HIS A 547 -16.93 -8.92 -14.10
CA HIS A 547 -18.06 -8.45 -14.87
C HIS A 547 -18.54 -7.06 -14.41
N LEU A 548 -18.78 -6.86 -13.11
CA LEU A 548 -19.16 -5.56 -12.54
C LEU A 548 -18.12 -4.46 -12.84
N MET A 549 -16.83 -4.77 -12.71
CA MET A 549 -15.75 -3.84 -13.03
C MET A 549 -15.74 -3.45 -14.53
N SER A 550 -16.00 -4.41 -15.43
CA SER A 550 -16.10 -4.13 -16.87
C SER A 550 -17.26 -3.18 -17.24
N LEU A 551 -18.30 -3.11 -16.39
CA LEU A 551 -19.41 -2.17 -16.54
C LEU A 551 -19.11 -0.79 -15.95
N GLY A 552 -17.93 -0.62 -15.35
CA GLY A 552 -17.47 0.62 -14.76
C GLY A 552 -17.97 0.87 -13.35
N VAL A 553 -18.28 -0.17 -12.57
CA VAL A 553 -18.46 -0.04 -11.10
C VAL A 553 -17.16 0.44 -10.47
N ASP A 554 -17.24 1.30 -9.46
CA ASP A 554 -16.07 1.92 -8.83
C ASP A 554 -15.69 1.23 -7.51
N MET A 555 -16.68 0.73 -6.79
CA MET A 555 -16.48 -0.04 -5.56
C MET A 555 -17.36 -1.28 -5.54
N ILE A 556 -16.77 -2.42 -5.20
CA ILE A 556 -17.49 -3.65 -4.90
C ILE A 556 -17.25 -4.00 -3.43
N ILE A 557 -18.33 -4.05 -2.65
CA ILE A 557 -18.29 -4.34 -1.21
C ILE A 557 -19.02 -5.66 -0.97
N GLY A 558 -18.29 -6.71 -0.61
CA GLY A 558 -18.80 -8.06 -0.42
C GLY A 558 -19.15 -8.39 1.03
N THR A 559 -20.18 -9.23 1.20
CA THR A 559 -20.62 -9.87 2.45
C THR A 559 -21.19 -11.27 2.18
N HIS A 560 -21.68 -11.99 3.22
CA HIS A 560 -22.17 -13.39 3.25
C HIS A 560 -21.20 -14.46 3.76
N PRO A 561 -19.88 -14.45 3.46
CA PRO A 561 -19.00 -15.49 3.99
C PRO A 561 -18.92 -15.55 5.52
N HIS A 562 -19.39 -14.50 6.23
CA HIS A 562 -19.31 -14.33 7.69
C HIS A 562 -17.89 -14.34 8.27
N VAL A 563 -16.88 -14.40 7.40
CA VAL A 563 -15.45 -14.29 7.70
C VAL A 563 -14.83 -13.21 6.81
N LEU A 564 -13.70 -12.66 7.26
CA LEU A 564 -12.94 -11.72 6.46
C LEU A 564 -12.38 -12.39 5.20
N GLN A 565 -12.47 -11.69 4.06
CA GLN A 565 -11.77 -12.07 2.82
C GLN A 565 -11.00 -10.85 2.30
N ASP A 566 -10.17 -11.08 1.28
CA ASP A 566 -9.27 -10.08 0.71
C ASP A 566 -9.97 -8.81 0.21
N HIS A 567 -9.17 -7.74 0.12
CA HIS A 567 -9.55 -6.52 -0.57
C HIS A 567 -8.38 -5.98 -1.39
N CYS A 568 -8.67 -5.30 -2.49
CA CYS A 568 -7.67 -4.68 -3.35
C CYS A 568 -8.15 -3.31 -3.84
N LEU A 569 -7.23 -2.34 -3.83
CA LEU A 569 -7.40 -1.03 -4.46
C LEU A 569 -6.45 -0.97 -5.66
N HIS A 570 -6.99 -0.76 -6.85
CA HIS A 570 -6.22 -0.64 -8.09
C HIS A 570 -6.95 0.31 -9.05
N ASP A 571 -6.22 1.22 -9.71
CA ASP A 571 -6.78 2.17 -10.68
C ASP A 571 -8.02 2.95 -10.17
N ASN A 572 -7.96 3.46 -8.94
CA ASN A 572 -9.06 4.18 -8.27
C ASN A 572 -10.36 3.35 -8.15
N LYS A 573 -10.25 2.02 -8.19
CA LYS A 573 -11.35 1.06 -8.00
C LYS A 573 -11.05 0.12 -6.85
N LEU A 574 -12.07 -0.17 -6.05
CA LEU A 574 -11.94 -0.99 -4.84
C LEU A 574 -12.77 -2.26 -4.96
N ILE A 575 -12.20 -3.39 -4.56
CA ILE A 575 -12.92 -4.64 -4.34
C ILE A 575 -12.63 -5.07 -2.91
N ALA A 576 -13.66 -5.29 -2.10
CA ALA A 576 -13.57 -6.03 -0.85
C ALA A 576 -14.45 -7.28 -0.98
N TYR A 577 -13.87 -8.48 -0.86
CA TYR A 577 -14.61 -9.72 -1.07
C TYR A 577 -15.53 -10.07 0.10
N SER A 578 -15.12 -9.77 1.34
CA SER A 578 -15.97 -9.92 2.52
C SER A 578 -15.43 -9.06 3.66
N LEU A 579 -16.31 -8.26 4.27
CA LEU A 579 -16.01 -7.53 5.50
C LEU A 579 -16.28 -8.33 6.79
N GLY A 580 -16.72 -9.59 6.67
CA GLY A 580 -17.04 -10.46 7.80
C GLY A 580 -18.29 -10.04 8.55
N ASN A 581 -18.45 -10.55 9.77
CA ASN A 581 -19.56 -10.17 10.65
C ASN A 581 -19.28 -8.83 11.33
N PHE A 582 -20.21 -7.89 11.31
CA PHE A 582 -20.12 -6.67 12.13
C PHE A 582 -20.91 -6.79 13.42
N LEU A 583 -22.13 -7.31 13.33
CA LEU A 583 -22.95 -7.71 14.46
C LEU A 583 -23.68 -8.98 14.08
N PHE A 584 -23.05 -10.12 14.32
CA PHE A 584 -23.60 -11.43 13.98
C PHE A 584 -22.89 -12.48 14.84
N HIS A 585 -23.61 -13.53 15.24
CA HIS A 585 -23.02 -14.58 16.07
C HIS A 585 -22.11 -15.52 15.26
N THR A 586 -21.17 -16.17 15.94
CA THR A 586 -20.05 -16.90 15.34
C THR A 586 -20.38 -18.30 14.81
N ASN A 587 -21.52 -18.90 15.18
CA ASN A 587 -21.92 -20.24 14.70
C ASN A 587 -23.36 -20.23 14.13
N GLN A 588 -23.75 -21.23 13.32
CA GLN A 588 -25.17 -21.43 13.03
C GLN A 588 -25.90 -21.54 14.38
N PRO A 589 -26.79 -20.59 14.73
CA PRO A 589 -27.31 -20.54 16.06
C PRO A 589 -28.19 -21.78 16.21
N PRO A 590 -28.16 -22.48 17.37
CA PRO A 590 -29.06 -23.58 17.63
C PRO A 590 -30.51 -23.20 17.33
N SER A 591 -30.91 -21.92 17.54
CA SER A 591 -32.24 -21.39 17.19
C SER A 591 -32.58 -21.24 15.71
N ALA A 592 -31.58 -21.15 14.82
CA ALA A 592 -31.83 -21.16 13.39
C ALA A 592 -32.40 -22.51 12.94
N VAL A 593 -31.98 -23.59 13.61
CA VAL A 593 -32.30 -24.98 13.28
C VAL A 593 -33.34 -25.59 14.24
N ASP A 594 -33.33 -25.18 15.51
CA ASP A 594 -34.23 -25.63 16.58
C ASP A 594 -34.93 -24.43 17.26
N PRO A 595 -36.22 -24.19 16.98
CA PRO A 595 -36.95 -23.02 17.50
C PRO A 595 -37.04 -22.96 19.05
N ASN A 596 -36.79 -24.07 19.75
CA ASN A 596 -36.94 -24.18 21.21
C ASN A 596 -35.85 -23.48 22.03
N VAL A 597 -34.72 -23.07 21.42
CA VAL A 597 -33.57 -22.52 22.18
C VAL A 597 -33.90 -21.12 22.72
N TYR A 598 -34.23 -20.19 21.83
CA TYR A 598 -34.55 -18.79 22.18
C TYR A 598 -36.05 -18.47 22.17
N GLY A 599 -36.90 -19.48 21.97
CA GLY A 599 -38.35 -19.30 21.98
C GLY A 599 -38.85 -18.62 20.70
N ARG A 600 -38.70 -19.30 19.57
CA ARG A 600 -39.06 -18.76 18.25
C ARG A 600 -40.57 -18.81 18.06
N PHE A 601 -41.14 -17.77 17.44
CA PHE A 601 -42.57 -17.72 17.06
C PHE A 601 -43.59 -18.00 18.19
N GLY A 602 -43.26 -17.64 19.43
CA GLY A 602 -44.14 -17.81 20.59
C GLY A 602 -43.85 -19.06 21.43
N GLU A 603 -42.85 -19.86 21.06
CA GLU A 603 -42.33 -20.92 21.92
C GLU A 603 -41.61 -20.34 23.16
N LYS A 604 -41.58 -21.09 24.26
CA LYS A 604 -40.85 -20.68 25.47
C LYS A 604 -39.35 -20.98 25.30
N PRO A 605 -38.43 -20.06 25.64
CA PRO A 605 -37.00 -20.32 25.59
C PRO A 605 -36.56 -21.46 26.52
N ASN A 606 -35.62 -22.28 26.07
CA ASN A 606 -35.03 -23.36 26.88
C ASN A 606 -33.77 -22.86 27.60
N LYS A 607 -33.89 -22.61 28.91
CA LYS A 607 -32.79 -22.09 29.75
C LYS A 607 -31.51 -22.93 29.72
N LYS A 608 -31.62 -24.26 29.60
CA LYS A 608 -30.45 -25.15 29.54
C LYS A 608 -29.72 -24.99 28.21
N LEU A 609 -30.45 -24.95 27.10
CA LEU A 609 -29.87 -24.74 25.76
C LEU A 609 -29.27 -23.34 25.60
N ILE A 610 -29.80 -22.34 26.31
CA ILE A 610 -29.22 -20.99 26.34
C ILE A 610 -27.84 -20.99 27.03
N GLN A 611 -27.69 -21.70 28.15
CA GLN A 611 -26.38 -21.83 28.81
C GLN A 611 -25.36 -22.57 27.92
N GLU A 612 -25.80 -23.62 27.24
CA GLU A 612 -24.99 -24.33 26.25
C GLU A 612 -24.62 -23.41 25.07
N TYR A 613 -25.54 -22.55 24.62
CA TYR A 613 -25.25 -21.54 23.61
C TYR A 613 -24.27 -20.49 24.10
N GLU A 614 -24.39 -19.98 25.33
CA GLU A 614 -23.44 -18.99 25.88
C GLU A 614 -22.02 -19.54 25.86
N GLN A 615 -21.84 -20.83 26.18
CA GLN A 615 -20.56 -21.53 26.05
C GLN A 615 -20.10 -21.68 24.59
N LEU A 616 -21.03 -21.94 23.66
CA LEU A 616 -20.73 -22.09 22.22
C LEU A 616 -20.43 -20.78 21.50
N ALA A 617 -21.14 -19.70 21.81
CA ALA A 617 -20.94 -18.36 21.26
C ALA A 617 -19.56 -17.79 21.65
N LEU A 618 -19.02 -18.25 22.78
CA LEU A 618 -17.68 -17.95 23.27
C LEU A 618 -16.58 -18.85 22.66
N GLY A 619 -16.95 -19.94 21.96
CA GLY A 619 -16.04 -20.99 21.48
C GLY A 619 -14.92 -20.57 20.51
N ASN A 620 -13.93 -21.46 20.38
CA ASN A 620 -12.56 -21.30 19.85
C ASN A 620 -12.39 -20.96 18.35
N CYS A 621 -13.40 -20.49 17.61
CA CYS A 621 -13.20 -20.10 16.22
C CYS A 621 -12.92 -18.60 16.10
N ASP A 622 -11.65 -18.22 16.33
CA ASP A 622 -11.22 -16.82 16.33
C ASP A 622 -11.50 -16.12 14.98
N ALA A 623 -11.41 -16.84 13.87
CA ALA A 623 -11.66 -16.29 12.53
C ALA A 623 -13.08 -15.71 12.34
N LEU A 624 -14.08 -16.26 13.04
CA LEU A 624 -15.47 -15.80 13.00
C LEU A 624 -15.73 -14.56 13.85
N LYS A 625 -14.83 -14.31 14.81
CA LYS A 625 -14.85 -13.11 15.64
C LYS A 625 -14.19 -11.95 14.89
N LEU A 626 -13.24 -12.19 13.99
CA LEU A 626 -12.55 -11.14 13.27
C LEU A 626 -13.49 -10.36 12.34
N SER A 627 -13.40 -9.03 12.42
CA SER A 627 -14.22 -8.09 11.67
C SER A 627 -13.40 -6.88 11.25
N ARG A 628 -13.94 -6.05 10.36
CA ARG A 628 -13.33 -4.78 9.97
C ARG A 628 -14.36 -3.73 9.57
N MET A 629 -14.02 -2.49 9.87
CA MET A 629 -14.61 -1.32 9.22
C MET A 629 -13.73 -0.89 8.06
N LEU A 630 -14.32 -0.56 6.91
CA LEU A 630 -13.61 -0.09 5.73
C LEU A 630 -14.04 1.34 5.42
N LYS A 631 -13.16 2.32 5.69
CA LYS A 631 -13.36 3.73 5.37
C LYS A 631 -12.70 4.06 4.04
N VAL A 632 -13.47 4.57 3.10
CA VAL A 632 -13.06 4.87 1.72
C VAL A 632 -13.29 6.34 1.45
N THR A 633 -12.28 7.05 0.99
CA THR A 633 -12.43 8.44 0.53
C THR A 633 -12.65 8.42 -0.97
N VAL A 634 -13.68 9.15 -1.43
CA VAL A 634 -14.01 9.29 -2.85
C VAL A 634 -14.01 10.74 -3.28
N SER A 635 -13.69 10.98 -4.55
CA SER A 635 -13.84 12.27 -5.21
C SER A 635 -14.62 12.11 -6.52
N ARG A 636 -14.84 13.21 -7.25
CA ARG A 636 -15.40 13.15 -8.62
C ARG A 636 -14.57 12.31 -9.61
N LYS A 637 -13.31 11.96 -9.27
CA LYS A 637 -12.40 11.17 -10.10
C LYS A 637 -12.42 9.66 -9.78
N GLY A 638 -13.11 9.22 -8.73
CA GLY A 638 -13.10 7.82 -8.28
C GLY A 638 -12.71 7.65 -6.81
N VAL A 639 -12.30 6.44 -6.43
CA VAL A 639 -11.76 6.17 -5.09
C VAL A 639 -10.36 6.79 -4.97
N VAL A 640 -10.14 7.62 -3.94
CA VAL A 640 -8.83 8.28 -3.70
C VAL A 640 -8.02 7.63 -2.58
N GLY A 641 -8.66 6.84 -1.72
CA GLY A 641 -7.97 6.08 -0.68
C GLY A 641 -8.90 5.18 0.10
N ALA A 642 -8.32 4.17 0.76
CA ALA A 642 -9.04 3.28 1.66
C ALA A 642 -8.23 3.05 2.93
N LYS A 643 -8.93 2.93 4.06
CA LYS A 643 -8.37 2.59 5.37
C LYS A 643 -9.25 1.55 6.02
N TYR A 644 -8.67 0.64 6.80
CA TYR A 644 -9.46 -0.30 7.60
C TYR A 644 -9.17 -0.17 9.09
N LEU A 645 -10.19 -0.41 9.91
CA LEU A 645 -10.07 -0.51 11.36
C LEU A 645 -10.36 -1.97 11.74
N PRO A 646 -9.37 -2.69 12.32
CA PRO A 646 -9.57 -4.06 12.77
C PRO A 646 -10.51 -4.11 13.99
N LEU A 647 -11.43 -5.06 13.97
CA LEU A 647 -12.44 -5.25 15.00
C LEU A 647 -12.52 -6.74 15.36
N LYS A 648 -13.12 -7.04 16.51
CA LYS A 648 -13.63 -8.37 16.84
C LYS A 648 -15.09 -8.26 17.26
N VAL A 649 -15.92 -9.25 16.92
CA VAL A 649 -17.24 -9.42 17.52
C VAL A 649 -17.02 -10.10 18.88
N ALA A 650 -17.22 -9.34 19.95
CA ALA A 650 -17.02 -9.77 21.32
C ALA A 650 -18.37 -10.04 22.02
N PHE A 651 -18.32 -10.87 23.06
CA PHE A 651 -19.43 -11.09 23.97
C PHE A 651 -19.01 -10.65 25.37
N ASP A 652 -19.69 -9.62 25.87
CA ASP A 652 -19.59 -9.11 27.23
C ASP A 652 -20.43 -10.01 28.15
N GLU A 653 -19.78 -10.84 28.96
CA GLU A 653 -20.45 -11.81 29.82
C GLU A 653 -21.26 -11.16 30.95
N GLU A 654 -20.84 -9.99 31.43
CA GLU A 654 -21.48 -9.27 32.53
C GLU A 654 -22.81 -8.69 32.08
N ASN A 655 -22.81 -7.99 30.94
CA ASN A 655 -24.00 -7.37 30.38
C ASN A 655 -24.74 -8.25 29.35
N LYS A 656 -24.28 -9.51 29.18
CA LYS A 656 -24.76 -10.48 28.19
C LYS A 656 -24.94 -9.85 26.80
N ARG A 657 -23.94 -9.08 26.36
CA ARG A 657 -24.02 -8.20 25.20
C ARG A 657 -23.06 -8.66 24.10
N LEU A 658 -23.60 -8.99 22.94
CA LEU A 658 -22.81 -9.17 21.72
C LEU A 658 -22.57 -7.80 21.09
N HIS A 659 -21.33 -7.45 20.79
CA HIS A 659 -20.96 -6.14 20.25
C HIS A 659 -19.68 -6.22 19.40
N PRO A 660 -19.56 -5.44 18.31
CA PRO A 660 -18.26 -5.19 17.70
C PRO A 660 -17.40 -4.34 18.65
N GLU A 661 -16.18 -4.79 18.87
CA GLU A 661 -15.18 -4.16 19.71
C GLU A 661 -13.92 -3.88 18.85
N PRO A 662 -13.43 -2.64 18.80
CA PRO A 662 -12.13 -2.35 18.21
C PRO A 662 -11.03 -3.16 18.90
N THR A 663 -10.07 -3.68 18.13
CA THR A 663 -8.91 -4.36 18.74
C THR A 663 -8.12 -3.38 19.62
N LYS A 664 -7.39 -3.87 20.62
CA LYS A 664 -6.60 -3.00 21.51
C LYS A 664 -5.65 -2.11 20.69
N ASN A 665 -5.68 -0.80 20.92
CA ASN A 665 -4.93 0.22 20.15
C ASN A 665 -5.31 0.32 18.65
N ALA A 666 -6.52 -0.08 18.25
CA ALA A 666 -6.97 -0.01 16.88
C ALA A 666 -6.81 1.42 16.31
N LYS A 667 -6.11 1.51 15.19
CA LYS A 667 -5.96 2.72 14.38
C LYS A 667 -6.43 2.39 12.97
N TRP A 668 -6.82 3.42 12.22
CA TRP A 668 -7.07 3.29 10.79
C TRP A 668 -5.77 2.90 10.07
N ILE A 669 -5.74 1.72 9.47
CA ILE A 669 -4.60 1.17 8.73
C ILE A 669 -4.78 1.46 7.25
N THR A 670 -3.75 2.04 6.60
CA THR A 670 -3.76 2.42 5.18
C THR A 670 -3.23 1.33 4.25
N HIS A 671 -2.36 0.41 4.71
CA HIS A 671 -1.85 -0.77 3.95
C HIS A 671 -1.27 -1.87 4.89
N VAL A 672 -1.11 -3.09 4.33
CA VAL A 672 -0.92 -4.45 4.91
C VAL A 672 0.56 -4.81 5.26
N SER A 673 0.81 -5.53 6.36
CA SER A 673 2.10 -6.03 6.88
C SER A 673 2.42 -7.49 6.49
N LEU A 674 3.61 -7.73 5.93
CA LEU A 674 4.17 -9.06 5.63
C LEU A 674 5.28 -9.39 6.64
N ILE A 675 5.25 -10.58 7.24
CA ILE A 675 6.26 -11.14 8.14
C ILE A 675 6.87 -12.37 7.47
N PHE A 676 8.18 -12.55 7.55
CA PHE A 676 8.83 -13.80 7.16
C PHE A 676 9.48 -14.38 8.42
N VAL A 677 9.05 -15.56 8.82
CA VAL A 677 9.61 -16.35 9.92
C VAL A 677 10.78 -17.16 9.33
N GLY A 678 11.96 -17.14 9.96
CA GLY A 678 13.12 -17.88 9.45
C GLY A 678 12.97 -19.41 9.51
N ASP A 679 14.08 -20.12 9.33
CA ASP A 679 14.12 -21.60 9.32
C ASP A 679 13.70 -22.19 10.67
N ILE A 680 12.64 -22.98 10.67
CA ILE A 680 12.19 -23.77 11.82
C ILE A 680 12.92 -25.11 11.76
N TYR A 681 13.85 -25.33 12.68
CA TYR A 681 14.62 -26.57 12.78
C TYR A 681 14.33 -27.32 14.09
N PHE A 682 13.83 -28.55 14.00
CA PHE A 682 13.68 -29.44 15.13
C PHE A 682 14.80 -30.49 15.11
N ALA A 683 15.90 -30.26 15.81
CA ALA A 683 16.85 -31.32 16.13
C ALA A 683 17.49 -31.13 17.50
N GLY A 684 17.91 -32.25 18.10
CA GLY A 684 18.63 -32.27 19.38
C GLY A 684 17.72 -32.30 20.63
N PRO A 685 18.15 -31.69 21.76
CA PRO A 685 17.62 -31.93 23.11
C PRO A 685 16.10 -31.75 23.27
N VAL A 686 15.45 -30.94 22.42
CA VAL A 686 14.00 -30.68 22.48
C VAL A 686 13.18 -31.97 22.30
N LYS A 687 13.57 -32.84 21.36
CA LYS A 687 12.92 -34.15 21.18
C LYS A 687 13.04 -35.01 22.43
N TYR A 688 14.25 -35.07 23.01
CA TYR A 688 14.54 -35.80 24.24
C TYR A 688 13.74 -35.31 25.47
N TYR A 689 13.49 -34.00 25.59
CA TYR A 689 12.68 -33.44 26.66
C TYR A 689 11.16 -33.64 26.44
N VAL A 690 10.70 -33.61 25.19
CA VAL A 690 9.30 -33.89 24.82
C VAL A 690 8.93 -35.35 25.09
N GLU A 691 9.77 -36.31 24.70
CA GLU A 691 9.54 -37.76 24.93
C GLU A 691 9.42 -38.11 26.41
N ARG A 692 10.10 -37.36 27.29
CA ARG A 692 10.02 -37.52 28.74
C ARG A 692 8.94 -36.65 29.41
N LYS A 693 8.04 -36.05 28.62
CA LYS A 693 6.94 -35.18 29.06
C LYS A 693 7.40 -33.99 29.93
N ARG A 694 8.62 -33.48 29.71
CA ARG A 694 9.21 -32.35 30.45
C ARG A 694 9.12 -31.01 29.71
N TYR A 695 8.68 -30.99 28.45
CA TYR A 695 8.60 -29.81 27.58
C TYR A 695 7.58 -30.03 26.45
N THR A 696 6.96 -28.99 25.88
CA THR A 696 6.07 -29.09 24.69
C THR A 696 6.57 -28.24 23.52
N TYR A 697 6.25 -28.64 22.28
CA TYR A 697 6.60 -27.84 21.09
C TYR A 697 5.94 -26.45 21.07
N ASN A 698 4.82 -26.27 21.76
CA ASN A 698 4.15 -24.97 21.88
C ASN A 698 5.00 -23.93 22.62
N ASP A 699 5.85 -24.38 23.54
CA ASP A 699 6.70 -23.49 24.33
C ASP A 699 7.78 -22.81 23.47
N SER A 700 8.14 -23.41 22.32
CA SER A 700 9.14 -22.88 21.38
C SER A 700 8.64 -21.67 20.58
N PHE A 701 7.33 -21.48 20.47
CA PHE A 701 6.73 -20.38 19.69
C PHE A 701 6.05 -19.32 20.55
N LYS A 702 6.09 -19.48 21.87
CA LYS A 702 5.32 -18.67 22.81
C LYS A 702 5.59 -17.16 22.69
N GLU A 703 6.83 -16.78 22.42
CA GLU A 703 7.24 -15.37 22.31
C GLU A 703 6.99 -14.76 20.92
N VAL A 704 7.00 -15.56 19.84
CA VAL A 704 6.83 -15.07 18.45
C VAL A 704 5.40 -15.17 17.93
N ALA A 705 4.56 -16.01 18.54
CA ALA A 705 3.20 -16.26 18.12
C ALA A 705 2.29 -15.03 18.07
N PRO A 706 2.34 -14.04 18.99
CA PRO A 706 1.51 -12.83 18.88
C PRO A 706 1.84 -11.99 17.63
N TYR A 707 3.10 -11.91 17.24
CA TYR A 707 3.54 -11.11 16.09
C TYR A 707 3.18 -11.77 14.75
N ILE A 708 3.32 -13.10 14.67
CA ILE A 708 2.81 -13.91 13.56
C ILE A 708 1.28 -13.77 13.45
N ARG A 709 0.59 -13.66 14.59
CA ARG A 709 -0.87 -13.49 14.66
C ARG A 709 -1.34 -12.09 14.25
N ASP A 710 -0.53 -11.05 14.48
CA ASP A 710 -0.88 -9.66 14.19
C ASP A 710 -0.40 -9.17 12.80
N ALA A 711 0.35 -9.99 12.06
CA ALA A 711 0.74 -9.71 10.69
C ALA A 711 -0.41 -9.89 9.70
N ASN A 712 -0.41 -9.15 8.59
CA ASN A 712 -1.34 -9.43 7.50
C ASN A 712 -0.95 -10.65 6.66
N MET A 713 0.32 -11.07 6.66
CA MET A 713 0.80 -12.35 6.12
C MET A 713 2.09 -12.75 6.83
N SER A 714 2.29 -14.04 7.12
CA SER A 714 3.55 -14.57 7.63
C SER A 714 4.04 -15.76 6.79
N VAL A 715 5.35 -15.87 6.51
CA VAL A 715 5.92 -16.94 5.66
C VAL A 715 7.09 -17.60 6.38
N CYS A 716 7.07 -18.92 6.59
CA CYS A 716 8.18 -19.63 7.24
C CYS A 716 8.91 -20.61 6.31
N ASN A 717 10.19 -20.88 6.60
CA ASN A 717 10.92 -22.02 6.06
C ASN A 717 11.01 -23.13 7.13
N LEU A 718 10.87 -24.41 6.79
CA LEU A 718 10.90 -25.54 7.74
C LEU A 718 11.95 -26.57 7.28
N GLU A 719 12.92 -26.90 8.12
CA GLU A 719 14.10 -27.66 7.73
C GLU A 719 14.33 -28.96 8.53
N SER A 720 13.28 -29.65 8.98
CA SER A 720 13.44 -30.91 9.74
C SER A 720 12.84 -32.14 9.03
N PRO A 721 13.54 -33.28 8.95
CA PRO A 721 12.97 -34.54 8.47
C PRO A 721 12.12 -35.19 9.56
N PHE A 722 10.81 -35.32 9.32
CA PHE A 722 9.97 -36.20 10.13
C PHE A 722 10.35 -37.65 9.83
N VAL A 723 11.09 -38.28 10.74
CA VAL A 723 11.23 -39.73 10.76
C VAL A 723 10.09 -40.26 11.61
N ASN A 724 9.12 -40.88 10.94
CA ASN A 724 7.97 -41.49 11.55
C ASN A 724 8.39 -42.75 12.34
N GLU A 725 7.65 -43.06 13.40
CA GLU A 725 6.98 -44.36 13.57
C GLU A 725 6.14 -44.27 14.86
N ASP A 726 4.83 -44.47 14.70
CA ASP A 726 3.78 -44.51 15.73
C ASP A 726 3.27 -43.17 16.31
N VAL A 727 2.43 -42.44 15.55
CA VAL A 727 1.04 -42.03 15.91
C VAL A 727 0.25 -41.69 14.65
#